data_AF-A0A6I1JZQ8-F1
#
_entry.id   AF-A0A6I1JZQ8-F1
#
_cell.length_a   1.000
_cell.length_b   1.000
_cell.length_c   1.000
_cell.angle_alpha   90.00
_cell.angle_beta   90.00
_cell.angle_gamma   90.00
#
_symmetry.space_group_name_H-M   'P 1'
#
loop_
_entity.id
_entity.type
_entity.pdbx_description
1 polymer ?
#
loop_
_entity_poly.entity_id
_entity_poly.type
_entity_poly.pdbx_seq_one_letter_code
_entity_poly.pdbx_strand_id
1 'polypeptide(L)'
;TSGVSGKIVLLRADLVSVQDRTLLQTVARVVLLSRRGTLFEQVTRSQRTDAAAPPAPRSLRQGKRLDVTPPVPDLEFFNGLGGFAENGREYVTVLEEGLRTPQPWINVIANPSFGFLVSESGSGFTWSLNSHDNQLTPWSNDPVSDPPGEAIYIRDDSTGEMWSPTALPIRDDTAPYMACHGQGYSRFQHGSHGILCELLQFVPSEDPIKVSRLILQNDSGRSRRLSVTAYAEWVLGSSRSASAPYIITEVDAQTGALFARSAWGGEFGGRIAFADLAGRQTSWTGDRSEFLGRNGTPEHPAALERGVHLSGKVGAGLDPCAALQTSLELPPGARAEIVWFLGQTDSREHVRELLGRYRAADLNGVLRDVTDRWDDVLGAVQITTPERAMDVLLNRWLLYQTLACRVWARAGFYQVSGAYGFRDQLQDVMALSVATPDVTRAHLLRAAAHQFTEGDVQHWWHPPSGRGVRTRISDDLLWLPYAVIHFLEATGDRTVLDEVVPFLEGTALAEGQHESYFQPRVSETRATLFEHCARALDRSLAVGSHGLPLMGTGDWNDGMNRVGQQGKGESVWLGWFLHTILWEFAKVAAARGEYHRAETWRLHVSALKAALEREAWDGEWYRRAYFDNGTPLGSATDTECRIDSIVQSWGVISGAAE
;
A
#
# COMPACT_ATOMS: atom_id res chain seq x y z
N THR A 1 26.47 -13.97 -3.87
CA THR A 1 26.00 -15.23 -3.27
C THR A 1 26.98 -15.68 -2.19
N SER A 2 26.91 -15.09 -0.99
CA SER A 2 27.55 -15.68 0.20
C SER A 2 26.66 -16.82 0.68
N GLY A 3 26.99 -18.06 0.31
CA GLY A 3 26.27 -19.24 0.76
C GLY A 3 26.26 -19.30 2.28
N VAL A 4 25.07 -19.22 2.89
CA VAL A 4 24.91 -19.47 4.31
C VAL A 4 25.26 -20.94 4.54
N SER A 5 26.47 -21.21 5.04
CA SER A 5 26.86 -22.56 5.43
C SER A 5 26.01 -22.99 6.63
N GLY A 6 25.23 -24.05 6.49
CA GLY A 6 24.52 -24.64 7.64
C GLY A 6 25.49 -25.03 8.75
N LYS A 7 25.14 -24.75 10.01
CA LYS A 7 25.91 -25.16 11.18
C LYS A 7 25.16 -26.25 11.93
N ILE A 8 25.88 -27.27 12.38
CA ILE A 8 25.35 -28.28 13.31
C ILE A 8 25.72 -27.83 14.72
N VAL A 9 24.72 -27.67 15.57
CA VAL A 9 24.91 -27.31 16.98
C VAL A 9 24.34 -28.43 17.84
N LEU A 10 25.19 -29.01 18.68
CA LEU A 10 24.79 -30.02 19.67
C LEU A 10 24.38 -29.30 20.96
N LEU A 11 23.11 -29.43 21.32
CA LEU A 11 22.57 -28.88 22.56
C LEU A 11 22.23 -30.03 23.52
N ARG A 12 22.77 -29.94 24.74
CA ARG A 12 22.43 -30.87 25.82
C ARG A 12 21.07 -30.51 26.38
N ALA A 13 20.11 -31.43 26.27
CA ALA A 13 18.73 -31.17 26.68
C ALA A 13 18.67 -30.63 28.12
N ASP A 14 19.35 -31.26 29.07
CA ASP A 14 19.37 -30.88 30.49
C ASP A 14 19.86 -29.45 30.78
N LEU A 15 20.58 -28.82 29.85
CA LEU A 15 21.07 -27.44 29.94
C LEU A 15 20.20 -26.43 29.16
N VAL A 16 19.24 -26.90 28.36
CA VAL A 16 18.31 -26.06 27.59
C VAL A 16 17.00 -25.97 28.36
N SER A 17 16.60 -24.74 28.69
CA SER A 17 15.34 -24.47 29.38
C SER A 17 14.15 -25.00 28.58
N VAL A 18 13.03 -25.27 29.24
CA VAL A 18 11.80 -25.70 28.54
C VAL A 18 11.37 -24.65 27.51
N GLN A 19 11.49 -23.37 27.86
CA GLN A 19 11.16 -22.24 26.99
C GLN A 19 12.03 -22.23 25.72
N ASP A 20 13.34 -22.42 25.85
CA ASP A 20 14.26 -22.46 24.71
C ASP A 20 14.02 -23.70 23.83
N ARG A 21 13.70 -24.85 24.43
CA ARG A 21 13.33 -26.04 23.67
C ARG A 21 12.04 -25.81 22.87
N THR A 22 11.03 -25.20 23.48
CA THR A 22 9.79 -24.82 22.81
C THR A 22 10.06 -23.83 21.68
N LEU A 23 10.91 -22.82 21.90
CA LEU A 23 11.31 -21.87 20.86
C LEU A 23 12.00 -22.58 19.69
N LEU A 24 13.00 -23.42 19.97
CA LEU A 24 13.74 -24.19 18.95
C LEU A 24 12.79 -25.08 18.13
N GLN A 25 11.82 -25.72 18.78
CA GLN A 25 10.81 -26.52 18.11
C GLN A 25 9.84 -25.68 17.28
N THR A 26 9.51 -24.47 17.75
CA THR A 26 8.62 -23.53 17.04
C THR A 26 9.28 -23.00 15.77
N VAL A 27 10.60 -22.80 15.76
CA VAL A 27 11.33 -22.31 14.59
C VAL A 27 11.86 -23.41 13.67
N ALA A 28 11.81 -24.67 14.11
CA ALA A 28 12.33 -25.79 13.36
C ALA A 28 11.48 -26.05 12.10
N ARG A 29 12.14 -26.18 10.95
CA ARG A 29 11.48 -26.59 9.69
C ARG A 29 11.13 -28.08 9.69
N VAL A 30 11.94 -28.88 10.38
CA VAL A 30 11.73 -30.32 10.53
C VAL A 30 12.15 -30.70 11.94
N VAL A 31 11.30 -31.43 12.65
CA VAL A 31 11.63 -32.04 13.94
C VAL A 31 11.75 -33.54 13.75
N LEU A 32 12.98 -34.05 13.84
CA LEU A 32 13.29 -35.47 13.72
C LEU A 32 13.55 -36.05 15.11
N LEU A 33 12.90 -37.17 15.43
CA LEU A 33 13.06 -37.83 16.71
C LEU A 33 13.73 -39.18 16.48
N SER A 34 14.92 -39.39 17.04
CA SER A 34 15.65 -40.66 16.90
C SER A 34 14.81 -41.89 17.28
N ARG A 35 13.94 -41.75 18.28
CA ARG A 35 12.98 -42.78 18.72
C ARG A 35 11.84 -43.10 17.74
N ARG A 36 11.68 -42.35 16.64
CA ARG A 36 10.60 -42.52 15.66
C ARG A 36 11.04 -43.28 14.40
N GLY A 37 12.15 -44.01 14.45
CA GLY A 37 12.66 -44.82 13.34
C GLY A 37 13.64 -44.04 12.47
N THR A 38 13.98 -44.59 11.31
CA THR A 38 14.98 -43.98 10.42
C THR A 38 14.50 -42.64 9.84
N LEU A 39 15.42 -41.80 9.37
CA LEU A 39 15.07 -40.55 8.67
C LEU A 39 14.10 -40.82 7.52
N PHE A 40 14.39 -41.84 6.72
CA PHE A 40 13.56 -42.25 5.58
C PHE A 40 12.12 -42.58 6.00
N GLU A 41 11.94 -43.33 7.09
CA GLU A 41 10.61 -43.68 7.60
C GLU A 41 9.86 -42.45 8.14
N GLN A 42 10.56 -41.53 8.81
CA GLN A 42 9.95 -40.32 9.34
C GLN A 42 9.52 -39.38 8.21
N VAL A 43 10.32 -39.24 7.15
CA VAL A 43 9.99 -38.48 5.94
C VAL A 43 8.83 -39.13 5.17
N THR A 44 8.85 -40.46 5.04
CA THR A 44 7.76 -41.19 4.36
C THR A 44 6.44 -41.04 5.13
N ARG A 45 6.48 -41.02 6.47
CA ARG A 45 5.29 -40.78 7.30
C ARG A 45 4.77 -39.35 7.19
N SER A 46 5.64 -38.33 7.11
CA SER A 46 5.19 -36.95 6.93
C SER A 46 4.58 -36.70 5.55
N GLN A 47 4.98 -37.48 4.54
CA GLN A 47 4.39 -37.45 3.19
C GLN A 47 3.05 -38.20 3.08
N ARG A 48 2.70 -39.02 4.08
CA ARG A 48 1.49 -39.87 4.07
C ARG A 48 0.24 -39.23 4.66
N THR A 49 0.37 -38.09 5.34
CA THR A 49 -0.80 -37.34 5.84
C THR A 49 -1.60 -36.80 4.66
N ASP A 50 -2.73 -37.47 4.43
CA ASP A 50 -3.84 -37.18 3.52
C ASP A 50 -3.55 -37.24 2.01
N ALA A 51 -3.23 -38.45 1.54
CA ALA A 51 -3.63 -38.84 0.19
C ALA A 51 -5.17 -38.97 0.16
N ALA A 52 -5.87 -37.84 0.06
CA ALA A 52 -7.29 -37.83 -0.24
C ALA A 52 -7.51 -38.49 -1.61
N ALA A 53 -8.58 -39.26 -1.75
CA ALA A 53 -8.95 -39.85 -3.03
C ALA A 53 -9.07 -38.74 -4.10
N PRO A 54 -8.63 -39.00 -5.34
CA PRO A 54 -8.81 -38.04 -6.43
C PRO A 54 -10.30 -37.67 -6.54
N PRO A 55 -10.63 -36.38 -6.79
CA PRO A 55 -12.01 -35.97 -6.97
C PRO A 55 -12.65 -36.80 -8.08
N ALA A 56 -13.91 -37.19 -7.89
CA ALA A 56 -14.65 -37.89 -8.93
C ALA A 56 -14.75 -36.97 -10.18
N PRO A 57 -14.50 -37.48 -11.39
CA PRO A 57 -14.63 -36.67 -12.60
C PRO A 57 -16.07 -36.14 -12.71
N ARG A 58 -16.20 -34.83 -12.92
CA ARG A 58 -17.48 -34.17 -13.13
C ARG A 58 -18.18 -34.79 -14.35
N SER A 59 -19.43 -35.20 -14.14
CA SER A 59 -20.41 -35.25 -15.24
C SER A 59 -20.84 -33.80 -15.51
N LEU A 60 -20.45 -33.25 -16.66
CA LEU A 60 -21.02 -32.01 -17.18
C LEU A 60 -22.50 -32.28 -17.48
N ARG A 61 -23.38 -32.14 -16.49
CA ARG A 61 -24.81 -32.02 -16.77
C ARG A 61 -25.03 -30.61 -17.32
N GLN A 62 -25.14 -30.51 -18.64
CA GLN A 62 -25.68 -29.34 -19.32
C GLN A 62 -27.16 -29.19 -18.97
N GLY A 63 -27.44 -28.69 -17.76
CA GLY A 63 -28.72 -28.07 -17.46
C GLY A 63 -28.78 -26.71 -18.15
N LYS A 64 -29.98 -26.28 -18.53
CA LYS A 64 -30.22 -24.91 -18.98
C LYS A 64 -29.89 -23.98 -17.79
N ARG A 65 -28.75 -23.28 -17.85
CA ARG A 65 -28.32 -22.35 -16.80
C ARG A 65 -29.24 -21.13 -16.81
N LEU A 66 -29.52 -20.62 -15.61
CA LEU A 66 -30.40 -19.47 -15.38
C LEU A 66 -29.50 -18.25 -15.18
N ASP A 67 -29.21 -17.53 -16.25
CA ASP A 67 -28.32 -16.38 -16.18
C ASP A 67 -29.13 -15.15 -15.77
N VAL A 68 -28.57 -14.34 -14.86
CA VAL A 68 -29.18 -13.10 -14.38
C VAL A 68 -28.20 -11.97 -14.69
N THR A 69 -28.52 -11.17 -15.71
CA THR A 69 -27.67 -10.05 -16.10
C THR A 69 -27.97 -8.86 -15.19
N PRO A 70 -27.00 -8.34 -14.42
CA PRO A 70 -27.18 -7.08 -13.71
C PRO A 70 -27.37 -5.93 -14.70
N PRO A 71 -28.19 -4.91 -14.38
CA PRO A 71 -28.37 -3.75 -15.25
C PRO A 71 -27.08 -2.93 -15.29
N VAL A 72 -26.58 -2.65 -16.50
CA VAL A 72 -25.45 -1.74 -16.72
C VAL A 72 -25.96 -0.29 -16.66
N PRO A 73 -25.38 0.59 -15.83
CA PRO A 73 -25.77 1.99 -15.77
C PRO A 73 -25.35 2.76 -17.03
N ASP A 74 -25.91 3.94 -17.25
CA ASP A 74 -25.42 4.86 -18.29
C ASP A 74 -24.04 5.41 -17.89
N LEU A 75 -23.04 5.24 -18.77
CA LEU A 75 -21.64 5.57 -18.49
C LEU A 75 -21.12 6.74 -19.33
N GLU A 76 -20.53 7.73 -18.68
CA GLU A 76 -19.75 8.79 -19.31
C GLU A 76 -18.38 8.23 -19.76
N PHE A 77 -17.89 8.66 -20.93
CA PHE A 77 -16.57 8.26 -21.46
C PHE A 77 -16.33 6.74 -21.57
N PHE A 78 -17.36 5.98 -21.99
CA PHE A 78 -17.23 4.54 -22.16
C PHE A 78 -16.13 4.18 -23.19
N ASN A 79 -15.17 3.37 -22.77
CA ASN A 79 -13.98 3.01 -23.56
C ASN A 79 -14.04 1.59 -24.16
N GLY A 80 -15.19 0.93 -24.08
CA GLY A 80 -15.38 -0.47 -24.51
C GLY A 80 -15.28 -1.50 -23.38
N LEU A 81 -14.64 -1.14 -22.25
CA LEU A 81 -14.53 -1.99 -21.06
C LEU A 81 -15.11 -1.33 -19.81
N GLY A 82 -15.20 0.00 -19.79
CA GLY A 82 -15.73 0.73 -18.65
C GLY A 82 -15.86 2.23 -18.91
N GLY A 83 -16.46 2.93 -17.96
CA GLY A 83 -16.72 4.36 -18.01
C GLY A 83 -17.12 4.90 -16.64
N PHE A 84 -17.32 6.22 -16.56
CA PHE A 84 -17.67 6.89 -15.32
C PHE A 84 -19.19 6.87 -15.11
N ALA A 85 -19.64 6.50 -13.90
CA ALA A 85 -21.02 6.56 -13.49
C ALA A 85 -21.25 7.65 -12.43
N GLU A 86 -22.51 7.92 -12.10
CA GLU A 86 -22.90 8.78 -10.99
C GLU A 86 -22.20 10.16 -11.03
N ASN A 87 -22.20 10.79 -12.21
CA ASN A 87 -21.53 12.06 -12.48
C ASN A 87 -20.02 12.06 -12.19
N GLY A 88 -19.32 10.96 -12.43
CA GLY A 88 -17.88 10.84 -12.20
C GLY A 88 -17.50 10.30 -10.83
N ARG A 89 -18.46 9.90 -10.00
CA ARG A 89 -18.22 9.37 -8.65
C ARG A 89 -17.65 7.97 -8.65
N GLU A 90 -18.12 7.12 -9.56
CA GLU A 90 -17.65 5.75 -9.71
C GLU A 90 -17.03 5.54 -11.09
N TYR A 91 -16.04 4.67 -11.17
CA TYR A 91 -15.59 4.09 -12.43
C TYR A 91 -16.08 2.65 -12.50
N VAL A 92 -16.88 2.33 -13.51
CA VAL A 92 -17.52 1.03 -13.70
C VAL A 92 -16.82 0.28 -14.82
N THR A 93 -16.29 -0.89 -14.50
CA THR A 93 -15.74 -1.85 -15.46
C THR A 93 -16.74 -2.98 -15.68
N VAL A 94 -16.98 -3.32 -16.95
CA VAL A 94 -17.87 -4.40 -17.40
C VAL A 94 -17.04 -5.45 -18.12
N LEU A 95 -16.89 -6.62 -17.50
CA LEU A 95 -16.16 -7.75 -18.06
C LEU A 95 -17.15 -8.80 -18.58
N GLU A 96 -17.43 -8.76 -19.87
CA GLU A 96 -18.23 -9.79 -20.57
C GLU A 96 -17.37 -11.03 -20.94
N GLU A 97 -17.97 -11.96 -21.67
CA GLU A 97 -17.30 -13.19 -22.13
C GLU A 97 -15.99 -12.86 -22.87
N GLY A 98 -14.88 -13.45 -22.39
CA GLY A 98 -13.57 -13.28 -23.00
C GLY A 98 -12.94 -11.88 -22.83
N LEU A 99 -13.66 -10.90 -22.27
CA LEU A 99 -13.14 -9.55 -22.06
C LEU A 99 -12.32 -9.47 -20.77
N ARG A 100 -11.13 -8.89 -20.88
CA ARG A 100 -10.24 -8.57 -19.76
C ARG A 100 -9.71 -7.16 -19.97
N THR A 101 -9.41 -6.47 -18.88
CA THR A 101 -8.68 -5.21 -18.93
C THR A 101 -7.27 -5.43 -19.48
N PRO A 102 -6.66 -4.42 -20.14
CA PRO A 102 -5.29 -4.54 -20.66
C PRO A 102 -4.25 -4.79 -19.55
N GLN A 103 -4.54 -4.30 -18.35
CA GLN A 103 -3.82 -4.47 -17.09
C GLN A 103 -4.85 -4.42 -15.97
N PRO A 104 -4.60 -5.00 -14.79
CA PRO A 104 -5.49 -4.87 -13.65
C PRO A 104 -5.76 -3.40 -13.31
N TRP A 105 -7.03 -3.01 -13.34
CA TRP A 105 -7.53 -1.70 -12.93
C TRP A 105 -7.95 -1.81 -11.48
N ILE A 106 -7.23 -1.10 -10.62
CA ILE A 106 -7.36 -1.26 -9.17
C ILE A 106 -8.05 -0.07 -8.52
N ASN A 107 -8.64 -0.33 -7.36
CA ASN A 107 -8.91 0.67 -6.34
C ASN A 107 -8.01 0.42 -5.13
N VAL A 108 -7.55 1.51 -4.51
CA VAL A 108 -6.82 1.47 -3.24
C VAL A 108 -7.71 2.11 -2.19
N ILE A 109 -8.13 1.33 -1.19
CA ILE A 109 -9.07 1.74 -0.16
C ILE A 109 -8.35 1.67 1.18
N ALA A 110 -8.12 2.82 1.78
CA ALA A 110 -7.32 2.92 3.00
C ALA A 110 -7.86 4.00 3.93
N ASN A 111 -7.62 3.78 5.22
CA ASN A 111 -7.53 4.82 6.22
C ASN A 111 -6.04 4.98 6.64
N PRO A 112 -5.69 5.91 7.55
CA PRO A 112 -4.29 6.14 7.91
C PRO A 112 -3.53 4.91 8.45
N SER A 113 -4.23 3.90 8.96
CA SER A 113 -3.66 2.77 9.68
C SER A 113 -3.92 1.41 9.05
N PHE A 114 -4.77 1.32 8.02
CA PHE A 114 -5.22 0.05 7.46
C PHE A 114 -5.75 0.25 6.05
N GLY A 115 -5.63 -0.76 5.20
CA GLY A 115 -6.21 -0.69 3.87
C GLY A 115 -6.14 -2.00 3.10
N PHE A 116 -6.75 -1.97 1.93
CA PHE A 116 -6.62 -3.02 0.94
C PHE A 116 -6.61 -2.40 -0.47
N LEU A 117 -6.07 -3.17 -1.39
CA LEU A 117 -6.15 -2.94 -2.83
C LEU A 117 -7.04 -4.02 -3.42
N VAL A 118 -7.87 -3.66 -4.40
CA VAL A 118 -8.67 -4.64 -5.16
C VAL A 118 -8.73 -4.27 -6.64
N SER A 119 -8.54 -5.24 -7.52
CA SER A 119 -8.71 -5.11 -8.98
C SER A 119 -10.17 -5.19 -9.39
N GLU A 120 -10.45 -4.86 -10.65
CA GLU A 120 -11.76 -5.04 -11.26
C GLU A 120 -12.18 -6.52 -11.32
N SER A 121 -11.19 -7.42 -11.28
CA SER A 121 -11.39 -8.86 -11.22
C SER A 121 -11.60 -9.39 -9.79
N GLY A 122 -11.46 -8.55 -8.77
CA GLY A 122 -11.65 -8.88 -7.35
C GLY A 122 -10.41 -9.42 -6.64
N SER A 123 -9.26 -9.47 -7.32
CA SER A 123 -7.98 -9.84 -6.75
C SER A 123 -7.38 -8.68 -5.95
N GLY A 124 -6.51 -8.98 -5.00
CA GLY A 124 -5.85 -7.94 -4.22
C GLY A 124 -5.25 -8.43 -2.92
N PHE A 125 -4.91 -7.48 -2.06
CA PHE A 125 -4.31 -7.76 -0.76
C PHE A 125 -4.68 -6.70 0.28
N THR A 126 -4.58 -7.08 1.55
CA THR A 126 -4.93 -6.29 2.73
C THR A 126 -3.70 -6.13 3.62
N TRP A 127 -3.54 -4.97 4.25
CA TRP A 127 -2.42 -4.68 5.15
C TRP A 127 -2.87 -3.93 6.41
N SER A 128 -2.01 -3.92 7.43
CA SER A 128 -2.20 -3.12 8.64
C SER A 128 -0.93 -2.33 8.95
N LEU A 129 -1.07 -1.04 9.20
CA LEU A 129 -0.04 -0.02 9.48
C LEU A 129 0.99 0.23 8.36
N ASN A 130 1.51 -0.80 7.73
CA ASN A 130 2.53 -0.72 6.70
C ASN A 130 2.23 -1.75 5.60
N SER A 131 1.99 -1.25 4.38
CA SER A 131 1.59 -2.06 3.23
C SER A 131 2.69 -3.00 2.74
N HIS A 132 3.97 -2.70 3.00
CA HIS A 132 5.09 -3.57 2.64
C HIS A 132 5.44 -4.55 3.75
N ASP A 133 5.69 -4.06 4.97
CA ASP A 133 6.27 -4.89 6.03
C ASP A 133 5.24 -5.70 6.84
N ASN A 134 3.95 -5.36 6.74
CA ASN A 134 2.87 -6.01 7.49
C ASN A 134 1.64 -6.27 6.62
N GLN A 135 1.85 -6.98 5.52
CA GLN A 135 0.77 -7.53 4.70
C GLN A 135 0.03 -8.60 5.51
N LEU A 136 -1.31 -8.55 5.48
CA LEU A 136 -2.14 -9.61 6.05
C LEU A 136 -2.35 -10.73 5.05
N THR A 137 -2.51 -10.38 3.78
CA THR A 137 -2.71 -11.27 2.63
C THR A 137 -1.70 -10.95 1.52
N PRO A 138 -1.38 -11.88 0.61
CA PRO A 138 -0.26 -11.73 -0.31
C PRO A 138 -0.52 -10.69 -1.39
N TRP A 139 0.43 -9.77 -1.56
CA TRP A 139 0.49 -8.89 -2.72
C TRP A 139 1.17 -9.57 -3.91
N SER A 140 0.70 -9.24 -5.11
CA SER A 140 1.31 -9.60 -6.38
C SER A 140 1.30 -8.40 -7.32
N ASN A 141 2.37 -8.23 -8.09
CA ASN A 141 2.44 -7.31 -9.22
C ASN A 141 2.44 -8.02 -10.58
N ASP A 142 1.95 -9.27 -10.62
CA ASP A 142 1.77 -10.01 -11.88
C ASP A 142 0.50 -9.53 -12.61
N PRO A 143 0.63 -8.70 -13.66
CA PRO A 143 -0.54 -8.17 -14.36
C PRO A 143 -1.23 -9.21 -15.25
N VAL A 144 -0.62 -10.38 -15.45
CA VAL A 144 -1.16 -11.42 -16.33
C VAL A 144 -2.13 -12.30 -15.56
N SER A 145 -1.69 -12.82 -14.41
CA SER A 145 -2.49 -13.75 -13.61
C SER A 145 -3.36 -13.06 -12.57
N ASP A 146 -2.95 -11.86 -12.10
CA ASP A 146 -3.59 -11.12 -11.01
C ASP A 146 -4.04 -12.04 -9.84
N PRO A 147 -3.12 -12.84 -9.26
CA PRO A 147 -3.49 -14.00 -8.44
C PRO A 147 -4.16 -13.58 -7.12
N PRO A 148 -5.37 -14.08 -6.81
CA PRO A 148 -6.09 -13.68 -5.61
C PRO A 148 -5.56 -14.38 -4.35
N GLY A 149 -5.15 -13.58 -3.36
CA GLY A 149 -4.86 -14.04 -1.99
C GLY A 149 -6.09 -14.10 -1.08
N GLU A 150 -7.21 -13.58 -1.55
CA GLU A 150 -8.49 -13.48 -0.87
C GLU A 150 -9.61 -13.91 -1.83
N ALA A 151 -10.60 -14.65 -1.33
CA ALA A 151 -11.73 -15.06 -2.17
C ALA A 151 -13.00 -15.30 -1.35
N ILE A 152 -14.14 -15.08 -1.98
CA ILE A 152 -15.45 -15.55 -1.50
C ILE A 152 -15.97 -16.57 -2.52
N TYR A 153 -16.24 -17.78 -2.05
CA TYR A 153 -16.80 -18.86 -2.84
C TYR A 153 -18.26 -19.06 -2.47
N ILE A 154 -19.10 -19.23 -3.48
CA ILE A 154 -20.50 -19.63 -3.31
C ILE A 154 -20.65 -21.01 -3.95
N ARG A 155 -21.26 -21.94 -3.21
CA ARG A 155 -21.52 -23.30 -3.68
C ARG A 155 -22.98 -23.65 -3.48
N ASP A 156 -23.64 -24.18 -4.51
CA ASP A 156 -24.94 -24.82 -4.35
C ASP A 156 -24.71 -26.25 -3.83
N ASP A 157 -25.17 -26.52 -2.62
CA ASP A 157 -24.94 -27.81 -1.97
C ASP A 157 -25.75 -28.96 -2.58
N SER A 158 -26.76 -28.64 -3.37
CA SER A 158 -27.59 -29.62 -4.06
C SER A 158 -26.98 -30.07 -5.38
N THR A 159 -26.27 -29.17 -6.08
CA THR A 159 -25.68 -29.45 -7.41
C THR A 159 -24.16 -29.62 -7.39
N GLY A 160 -23.47 -29.05 -6.39
CA GLY A 160 -22.01 -28.96 -6.35
C GLY A 160 -21.43 -27.94 -7.34
N GLU A 161 -22.27 -27.08 -7.91
CA GLU A 161 -21.82 -25.92 -8.68
C GLU A 161 -21.22 -24.88 -7.74
N MET A 162 -20.18 -24.20 -8.21
CA MET A 162 -19.38 -23.27 -7.42
C MET A 162 -18.95 -22.10 -8.32
N TRP A 163 -19.04 -20.89 -7.78
CA TRP A 163 -18.67 -19.64 -8.45
C TRP A 163 -18.23 -18.60 -7.42
N SER A 164 -17.78 -17.44 -7.91
CA SER A 164 -17.37 -16.29 -7.11
C SER A 164 -18.20 -15.05 -7.48
N PRO A 165 -18.42 -14.10 -6.55
CA PRO A 165 -19.08 -12.82 -6.86
C PRO A 165 -18.19 -11.89 -7.70
N THR A 166 -16.91 -12.22 -7.84
CA THR A 166 -15.86 -11.51 -8.58
C THR A 166 -15.33 -12.40 -9.71
N ALA A 167 -14.69 -11.79 -10.72
CA ALA A 167 -14.22 -12.53 -11.91
C ALA A 167 -13.08 -13.51 -11.60
N LEU A 168 -12.30 -13.26 -10.54
CA LEU A 168 -11.33 -14.17 -9.97
C LEU A 168 -11.75 -14.56 -8.54
N PRO A 169 -11.40 -15.77 -8.06
CA PRO A 169 -10.66 -16.80 -8.78
C PRO A 169 -11.50 -17.55 -9.82
N ILE A 170 -12.78 -17.80 -9.55
CA ILE A 170 -13.63 -18.59 -10.46
C ILE A 170 -14.38 -17.65 -11.41
N ARG A 171 -13.93 -17.63 -12.67
CA ARG A 171 -14.60 -16.90 -13.75
C ARG A 171 -15.72 -17.72 -14.36
N ASP A 172 -16.92 -17.18 -14.34
CA ASP A 172 -18.10 -17.70 -15.05
C ASP A 172 -18.43 -16.74 -16.22
N ASP A 173 -18.01 -17.10 -17.43
CA ASP A 173 -18.17 -16.25 -18.62
C ASP A 173 -19.63 -16.12 -19.12
N THR A 174 -20.60 -16.72 -18.42
CA THR A 174 -22.02 -16.73 -18.84
C THR A 174 -22.78 -15.44 -18.55
N ALA A 175 -22.29 -14.63 -17.62
CA ALA A 175 -22.86 -13.32 -17.30
C ALA A 175 -21.74 -12.30 -17.07
N PRO A 176 -21.96 -11.01 -17.39
CA PRO A 176 -20.96 -10.00 -17.15
C PRO A 176 -20.62 -9.89 -15.66
N TYR A 177 -19.35 -9.62 -15.38
CA TYR A 177 -18.92 -9.10 -14.09
C TYR A 177 -18.87 -7.58 -14.17
N MET A 178 -19.52 -6.92 -13.21
CA MET A 178 -19.43 -5.47 -13.07
C MET A 178 -18.63 -5.15 -11.82
N ALA A 179 -17.60 -4.31 -11.95
CA ALA A 179 -16.83 -3.77 -10.85
C ALA A 179 -16.94 -2.26 -10.84
N CYS A 180 -17.48 -1.69 -9.77
CA CYS A 180 -17.63 -0.26 -9.56
C CYS A 180 -16.61 0.17 -8.50
N HIS A 181 -15.63 0.97 -8.90
CA HIS A 181 -14.68 1.57 -7.96
C HIS A 181 -15.16 2.97 -7.59
N GLY A 182 -15.35 3.21 -6.29
CA GLY A 182 -15.69 4.51 -5.73
C GLY A 182 -14.65 4.95 -4.70
N GLN A 183 -14.83 6.14 -4.13
CA GLN A 183 -13.91 6.64 -3.11
C GLN A 183 -14.17 5.95 -1.77
N GLY A 184 -13.21 5.13 -1.33
CA GLY A 184 -13.30 4.38 -0.08
C GLY A 184 -14.05 3.04 -0.15
N TYR A 185 -14.53 2.63 -1.34
CA TYR A 185 -15.20 1.34 -1.52
C TYR A 185 -15.09 0.80 -2.95
N SER A 186 -15.31 -0.50 -3.10
CA SER A 186 -15.54 -1.16 -4.39
C SER A 186 -16.77 -2.05 -4.30
N ARG A 187 -17.56 -2.11 -5.38
CA ARG A 187 -18.76 -2.93 -5.48
C ARG A 187 -18.64 -3.86 -6.68
N PHE A 188 -18.95 -5.13 -6.48
CA PHE A 188 -18.95 -6.14 -7.53
C PHE A 188 -20.36 -6.71 -7.69
N GLN A 189 -20.79 -6.88 -8.93
CA GLN A 189 -22.08 -7.47 -9.26
C GLN A 189 -21.89 -8.56 -10.32
N HIS A 190 -22.52 -9.71 -10.07
CA HIS A 190 -22.49 -10.84 -10.99
C HIS A 190 -23.68 -11.75 -10.71
N GLY A 191 -24.30 -12.28 -11.76
CA GLY A 191 -25.38 -13.25 -11.64
C GLY A 191 -24.98 -14.60 -12.20
N SER A 192 -25.17 -15.67 -11.41
CA SER A 192 -24.78 -17.02 -11.80
C SER A 192 -25.74 -18.05 -11.21
N HIS A 193 -26.11 -19.08 -11.98
CA HIS A 193 -26.98 -20.19 -11.56
C HIS A 193 -28.34 -19.78 -10.95
N GLY A 194 -28.88 -18.63 -11.37
CA GLY A 194 -30.11 -18.02 -10.88
C GLY A 194 -29.96 -17.29 -9.55
N ILE A 195 -28.74 -16.97 -9.14
CA ILE A 195 -28.41 -16.18 -7.96
C ILE A 195 -27.71 -14.89 -8.39
N LEU A 196 -28.30 -13.74 -8.06
CA LEU A 196 -27.65 -12.44 -8.20
C LEU A 196 -26.80 -12.17 -6.95
N CYS A 197 -25.54 -11.79 -7.17
CA CYS A 197 -24.58 -11.47 -6.14
C CYS A 197 -24.21 -9.99 -6.21
N GLU A 198 -24.21 -9.32 -5.07
CA GLU A 198 -23.58 -8.01 -4.90
C GLU A 198 -22.58 -8.08 -3.74
N LEU A 199 -21.31 -7.83 -4.02
CA LEU A 199 -20.24 -7.75 -3.02
C LEU A 199 -19.77 -6.30 -2.88
N LEU A 200 -20.03 -5.70 -1.73
CA LEU A 200 -19.48 -4.40 -1.36
C LEU A 200 -18.26 -4.60 -0.45
N GLN A 201 -17.15 -3.92 -0.75
CA GLN A 201 -15.95 -3.91 0.07
C GLN A 201 -15.54 -2.48 0.43
N PHE A 202 -15.26 -2.21 1.70
CA PHE A 202 -14.79 -0.90 2.17
C PHE A 202 -13.98 -1.01 3.47
N VAL A 203 -13.30 0.07 3.83
CA VAL A 203 -12.61 0.24 5.11
C VAL A 203 -13.25 1.42 5.85
N PRO A 204 -13.71 1.24 7.10
CA PRO A 204 -14.18 2.34 7.93
C PRO A 204 -13.10 3.39 8.16
N SER A 205 -13.49 4.64 8.41
CA SER A 205 -12.56 5.77 8.40
C SER A 205 -11.44 5.72 9.44
N GLU A 206 -11.59 4.94 10.52
CA GLU A 206 -10.62 4.90 11.63
C GLU A 206 -10.19 3.48 12.04
N ASP A 207 -11.04 2.47 11.80
CA ASP A 207 -10.83 1.13 12.36
C ASP A 207 -10.04 0.22 11.40
N PRO A 208 -9.14 -0.65 11.92
CA PRO A 208 -8.30 -1.53 11.10
C PRO A 208 -9.04 -2.82 10.68
N ILE A 209 -10.15 -2.65 9.96
CA ILE A 209 -11.05 -3.71 9.53
C ILE A 209 -11.52 -3.49 8.09
N LYS A 210 -11.32 -4.48 7.24
CA LYS A 210 -11.97 -4.60 5.94
C LYS A 210 -13.35 -5.20 6.15
N VAL A 211 -14.37 -4.54 5.62
CA VAL A 211 -15.74 -5.06 5.58
C VAL A 211 -16.02 -5.55 4.17
N SER A 212 -16.35 -6.84 4.03
CA SER A 212 -16.84 -7.44 2.79
C SER A 212 -18.27 -7.90 2.99
N ARG A 213 -19.24 -7.20 2.40
CA ARG A 213 -20.68 -7.45 2.54
C ARG A 213 -21.22 -8.04 1.25
N LEU A 214 -21.61 -9.32 1.29
CA LEU A 214 -22.20 -10.05 0.19
C LEU A 214 -23.72 -10.13 0.36
N ILE A 215 -24.45 -9.65 -0.63
CA ILE A 215 -25.90 -9.84 -0.77
C ILE A 215 -26.14 -10.89 -1.85
N LEU A 216 -26.93 -11.91 -1.51
CA LEU A 216 -27.38 -12.95 -2.43
C LEU A 216 -28.89 -12.84 -2.63
N GLN A 217 -29.34 -12.79 -3.88
CA GLN A 217 -30.75 -12.82 -4.24
C GLN A 217 -31.05 -14.05 -5.09
N ASN A 218 -32.09 -14.79 -4.72
CA ASN A 218 -32.50 -16.00 -5.45
C ASN A 218 -33.58 -15.71 -6.49
N ASP A 219 -33.18 -15.58 -7.74
CA ASP A 219 -34.07 -15.36 -8.89
C ASP A 219 -34.35 -16.65 -9.68
N SER A 220 -33.97 -17.80 -9.14
CA SER A 220 -34.05 -19.07 -9.84
C SER A 220 -35.43 -19.75 -9.86
N GLY A 221 -36.40 -19.23 -9.10
CA GLY A 221 -37.74 -19.81 -8.97
C GLY A 221 -37.87 -21.06 -8.07
N ARG A 222 -36.79 -21.54 -7.43
CA ARG A 222 -36.84 -22.65 -6.45
C ARG A 222 -35.92 -22.37 -5.26
N SER A 223 -36.19 -22.98 -4.09
CA SER A 223 -35.31 -22.86 -2.91
C SER A 223 -33.89 -23.33 -3.22
N ARG A 224 -32.89 -22.67 -2.65
CA ARG A 224 -31.46 -22.95 -2.84
C ARG A 224 -30.79 -23.19 -1.51
N ARG A 225 -30.02 -24.28 -1.41
CA ARG A 225 -29.15 -24.53 -0.26
C ARG A 225 -27.73 -24.13 -0.65
N LEU A 226 -27.27 -23.00 -0.12
CA LEU A 226 -25.98 -22.42 -0.48
C LEU A 226 -25.01 -22.50 0.69
N SER A 227 -23.76 -22.83 0.39
CA SER A 227 -22.63 -22.63 1.30
C SER A 227 -21.77 -21.49 0.78
N VAL A 228 -21.44 -20.55 1.67
CA VAL A 228 -20.55 -19.42 1.40
C VAL A 228 -19.27 -19.63 2.19
N THR A 229 -18.12 -19.60 1.51
CA THR A 229 -16.80 -19.76 2.11
C THR A 229 -15.96 -18.52 1.85
N ALA A 230 -15.55 -17.81 2.91
CA ALA A 230 -14.56 -16.75 2.84
C ALA A 230 -13.16 -17.34 3.06
N TYR A 231 -12.21 -16.93 2.23
CA TYR A 231 -10.86 -17.45 2.21
C TYR A 231 -9.82 -16.31 2.19
N ALA A 232 -8.79 -16.43 3.02
CA ALA A 232 -7.62 -15.55 3.00
C ALA A 232 -6.33 -16.33 3.25
N GLU A 233 -5.30 -16.07 2.45
CA GLU A 233 -3.95 -16.55 2.69
C GLU A 233 -3.22 -15.67 3.69
N TRP A 234 -2.74 -16.22 4.79
CA TRP A 234 -2.02 -15.41 5.79
C TRP A 234 -0.57 -15.14 5.38
N VAL A 235 -0.18 -13.87 5.44
CA VAL A 235 1.22 -13.42 5.31
C VAL A 235 1.76 -12.93 6.65
N LEU A 236 1.16 -11.92 7.29
CA LEU A 236 1.64 -11.33 8.55
C LEU A 236 3.14 -10.95 8.51
N GLY A 237 3.53 -10.23 7.47
CA GLY A 237 4.91 -9.83 7.19
C GLY A 237 5.07 -9.27 5.77
N SER A 238 6.31 -9.22 5.26
CA SER A 238 6.61 -8.75 3.90
C SER A 238 6.55 -9.82 2.82
N SER A 239 6.65 -11.10 3.18
CA SER A 239 6.52 -12.20 2.23
C SER A 239 6.09 -13.48 2.91
N ARG A 240 5.15 -14.19 2.28
CA ARG A 240 4.59 -15.45 2.80
C ARG A 240 5.64 -16.52 3.02
N SER A 241 6.59 -16.65 2.08
CA SER A 241 7.64 -17.67 2.11
C SER A 241 8.52 -17.55 3.36
N ALA A 242 8.75 -16.32 3.82
CA ALA A 242 9.49 -16.04 5.05
C ALA A 242 8.62 -16.22 6.30
N SER A 243 7.38 -15.73 6.29
CA SER A 243 6.55 -15.57 7.49
C SER A 243 5.66 -16.76 7.84
N ALA A 244 5.07 -17.44 6.85
CA ALA A 244 4.07 -18.50 7.04
C ALA A 244 4.41 -19.58 8.09
N PRO A 245 5.65 -20.09 8.18
CA PRO A 245 6.03 -21.11 9.15
C PRO A 245 5.88 -20.68 10.62
N TYR A 246 5.87 -19.37 10.87
CA TYR A 246 5.82 -18.78 12.20
C TYR A 246 4.41 -18.27 12.56
N ILE A 247 3.44 -18.43 11.66
CA ILE A 247 2.05 -18.06 11.89
C ILE A 247 1.36 -19.18 12.63
N ILE A 248 0.65 -18.79 13.70
CA ILE A 248 -0.17 -19.68 14.50
C ILE A 248 -1.60 -19.21 14.36
N THR A 249 -2.48 -20.11 13.94
CA THR A 249 -3.92 -19.87 13.91
C THR A 249 -4.60 -20.45 15.15
N GLU A 250 -5.68 -19.83 15.59
CA GLU A 250 -6.53 -20.32 16.68
C GLU A 250 -7.96 -19.81 16.49
N VAL A 251 -8.93 -20.48 17.11
CA VAL A 251 -10.30 -19.95 17.24
C VAL A 251 -10.44 -19.28 18.59
N ASP A 252 -10.87 -18.03 18.60
CA ASP A 252 -11.16 -17.33 19.83
C ASP A 252 -12.42 -17.89 20.49
N ALA A 253 -12.29 -18.31 21.75
CA ALA A 253 -13.38 -18.98 22.47
C ALA A 253 -14.58 -18.05 22.79
N GLN A 254 -14.38 -16.72 22.78
CA GLN A 254 -15.45 -15.76 23.11
C GLN A 254 -16.25 -15.35 21.87
N THR A 255 -15.55 -15.08 20.77
CA THR A 255 -16.17 -14.56 19.54
C THR A 255 -16.42 -15.64 18.49
N GLY A 256 -15.70 -16.76 18.54
CA GLY A 256 -15.66 -17.78 17.49
C GLY A 256 -14.86 -17.37 16.25
N ALA A 257 -14.24 -16.19 16.25
CA ALA A 257 -13.43 -15.70 15.13
C ALA A 257 -12.11 -16.48 15.01
N LEU A 258 -11.58 -16.57 13.79
CA LEU A 258 -10.26 -17.17 13.55
C LEU A 258 -9.20 -16.10 13.72
N PHE A 259 -8.33 -16.27 14.70
CA PHE A 259 -7.18 -15.41 14.94
C PHE A 259 -5.93 -16.00 14.31
N ALA A 260 -5.05 -15.14 13.82
CA ALA A 260 -3.74 -15.47 13.31
C ALA A 260 -2.71 -14.50 13.89
N ARG A 261 -1.56 -15.02 14.33
CA ARG A 261 -0.47 -14.20 14.88
C ARG A 261 0.89 -14.79 14.55
N SER A 262 1.90 -13.93 14.48
CA SER A 262 3.30 -14.32 14.38
C SER A 262 4.13 -13.61 15.44
N ALA A 263 4.97 -14.35 16.16
CA ALA A 263 5.97 -13.76 17.06
C ALA A 263 7.22 -13.26 16.29
N TRP A 264 7.32 -13.60 15.00
CA TRP A 264 8.47 -13.32 14.14
C TRP A 264 8.20 -12.20 13.13
N GLY A 265 7.15 -11.40 13.34
CA GLY A 265 6.77 -10.26 12.48
C GLY A 265 7.60 -8.98 12.67
N GLY A 266 8.77 -9.07 13.31
CA GLY A 266 9.59 -7.90 13.63
C GLY A 266 8.83 -6.90 14.50
N GLU A 267 8.73 -5.66 14.04
CA GLU A 267 8.01 -4.55 14.72
C GLU A 267 6.50 -4.80 14.85
N PHE A 268 5.95 -5.69 14.03
CA PHE A 268 4.53 -6.07 14.05
C PHE A 268 4.30 -7.40 14.79
N GLY A 269 5.35 -7.96 15.40
CA GLY A 269 5.27 -9.21 16.15
C GLY A 269 4.26 -9.12 17.30
N GLY A 270 3.46 -10.17 17.45
CA GLY A 270 2.48 -10.28 18.55
C GLY A 270 1.11 -9.64 18.29
N ARG A 271 0.97 -8.84 17.22
CA ARG A 271 -0.34 -8.34 16.77
C ARG A 271 -1.27 -9.49 16.37
N ILE A 272 -2.57 -9.29 16.51
CA ILE A 272 -3.60 -10.30 16.27
C ILE A 272 -4.36 -9.96 15.00
N ALA A 273 -4.10 -10.70 13.93
CA ALA A 273 -4.93 -10.67 12.73
C ALA A 273 -6.16 -11.56 12.96
N PHE A 274 -7.27 -11.23 12.30
CA PHE A 274 -8.51 -11.96 12.47
C PHE A 274 -9.32 -12.05 11.17
N ALA A 275 -10.08 -13.13 11.05
CA ALA A 275 -11.13 -13.32 10.06
C ALA A 275 -12.43 -13.76 10.76
N ASP A 276 -13.57 -13.19 10.34
CA ASP A 276 -14.87 -13.47 10.97
C ASP A 276 -16.03 -13.37 9.98
N LEU A 277 -16.96 -14.33 9.96
CA LEU A 277 -18.19 -14.26 9.15
C LEU A 277 -19.35 -13.62 9.94
N ALA A 278 -19.05 -12.51 10.64
CA ALA A 278 -19.96 -11.88 11.60
C ALA A 278 -20.55 -12.88 12.63
N GLY A 279 -19.74 -13.86 13.06
CA GLY A 279 -20.16 -14.93 13.98
C GLY A 279 -21.04 -16.02 13.37
N ARG A 280 -21.20 -16.07 12.04
CA ARG A 280 -22.01 -17.08 11.33
C ARG A 280 -21.23 -18.30 10.87
N GLN A 281 -19.91 -18.32 11.03
CA GLN A 281 -19.08 -19.45 10.63
C GLN A 281 -19.50 -20.74 11.37
N THR A 282 -19.80 -21.79 10.61
CA THR A 282 -20.19 -23.11 11.12
C THR A 282 -19.11 -24.17 10.89
N SER A 283 -18.11 -23.86 10.06
CA SER A 283 -17.06 -24.76 9.60
C SER A 283 -15.84 -23.92 9.23
N TRP A 284 -14.63 -24.36 9.57
CA TRP A 284 -13.41 -23.62 9.27
C TRP A 284 -12.17 -24.49 9.15
N THR A 285 -11.11 -23.96 8.53
CA THR A 285 -9.75 -24.49 8.66
C THR A 285 -8.73 -23.37 8.58
N GLY A 286 -7.65 -23.53 9.34
CA GLY A 286 -6.44 -22.73 9.29
C GLY A 286 -5.33 -23.37 8.45
N ASP A 287 -5.61 -24.48 7.75
CA ASP A 287 -4.67 -25.21 6.91
C ASP A 287 -5.01 -25.09 5.42
N ARG A 288 -4.22 -24.30 4.70
CA ARG A 288 -4.33 -24.08 3.27
C ARG A 288 -4.14 -25.38 2.48
N SER A 289 -3.33 -26.32 2.98
CA SER A 289 -3.12 -27.61 2.32
C SER A 289 -4.37 -28.48 2.36
N GLU A 290 -5.21 -28.32 3.40
CA GLU A 290 -6.52 -28.95 3.46
C GLU A 290 -7.50 -28.28 2.49
N PHE A 291 -7.54 -26.95 2.50
CA PHE A 291 -8.50 -26.16 1.73
C PHE A 291 -8.28 -26.27 0.21
N LEU A 292 -7.09 -25.87 -0.26
CA LEU A 292 -6.74 -25.95 -1.68
C LEU A 292 -6.46 -27.39 -2.10
N GLY A 293 -5.88 -28.20 -1.21
CA GLY A 293 -5.39 -29.53 -1.55
C GLY A 293 -3.98 -29.48 -2.16
N ARG A 294 -3.33 -30.65 -2.21
CA ARG A 294 -2.03 -30.78 -2.87
C ARG A 294 -2.17 -30.51 -4.37
N ASN A 295 -1.44 -29.52 -4.88
CA ASN A 295 -1.53 -29.02 -6.27
C ASN A 295 -2.92 -28.47 -6.65
N GLY A 296 -3.79 -28.17 -5.69
CA GLY A 296 -5.02 -27.44 -5.97
C GLY A 296 -4.75 -25.95 -6.12
N THR A 297 -5.72 -25.26 -6.71
CA THR A 297 -5.62 -23.84 -7.04
C THR A 297 -6.81 -23.08 -6.44
N PRO A 298 -6.75 -21.74 -6.31
CA PRO A 298 -7.90 -20.94 -5.90
C PRO A 298 -9.14 -21.16 -6.80
N GLU A 299 -8.97 -21.52 -8.07
CA GLU A 299 -10.08 -21.83 -8.99
C GLU A 299 -10.73 -23.18 -8.68
N HIS A 300 -9.92 -24.13 -8.16
CA HIS A 300 -10.32 -25.51 -7.88
C HIS A 300 -9.97 -25.91 -6.43
N PRO A 301 -10.56 -25.27 -5.40
CA PRO A 301 -10.28 -25.58 -4.02
C PRO A 301 -10.83 -26.97 -3.67
N ALA A 302 -9.92 -27.92 -3.43
CA ALA A 302 -10.28 -29.33 -3.30
C ALA A 302 -11.26 -29.62 -2.15
N ALA A 303 -11.25 -28.83 -1.07
CA ALA A 303 -12.22 -28.96 0.01
C ALA A 303 -13.67 -28.69 -0.44
N LEU A 304 -13.87 -27.65 -1.27
CA LEU A 304 -15.20 -27.27 -1.75
C LEU A 304 -15.70 -28.19 -2.86
N GLU A 305 -14.80 -28.65 -3.74
CA GLU A 305 -15.15 -29.61 -4.78
C GLU A 305 -15.63 -30.95 -4.19
N ARG A 306 -14.99 -31.41 -3.10
CA ARG A 306 -15.42 -32.61 -2.39
C ARG A 306 -16.73 -32.42 -1.61
N GLY A 307 -17.15 -31.18 -1.35
CA GLY A 307 -18.33 -30.87 -0.55
C GLY A 307 -18.23 -31.36 0.90
N VAL A 308 -17.02 -31.44 1.45
CA VAL A 308 -16.79 -31.90 2.83
C VAL A 308 -16.78 -30.71 3.79
N HIS A 309 -17.19 -30.96 5.03
CA HIS A 309 -16.98 -29.99 6.11
C HIS A 309 -15.49 -29.78 6.34
N LEU A 310 -15.10 -28.53 6.62
CA LEU A 310 -13.74 -28.19 6.99
C LEU A 310 -13.46 -28.76 8.39
N SER A 311 -12.23 -29.23 8.59
CA SER A 311 -11.88 -30.08 9.73
C SER A 311 -11.84 -29.37 11.10
N GLY A 312 -11.92 -28.04 11.12
CA GLY A 312 -11.70 -27.23 12.32
C GLY A 312 -10.22 -27.07 12.69
N LYS A 313 -9.29 -27.57 11.87
CA LYS A 313 -7.85 -27.60 12.16
C LYS A 313 -7.28 -26.18 12.20
N VAL A 314 -6.76 -25.80 13.36
CA VAL A 314 -6.02 -24.56 13.60
C VAL A 314 -4.79 -24.88 14.45
N GLY A 315 -3.77 -24.04 14.43
CA GLY A 315 -2.60 -24.19 15.28
C GLY A 315 -1.29 -23.79 14.60
N ALA A 316 -0.18 -24.21 15.21
CA ALA A 316 1.16 -23.98 14.71
C ALA A 316 1.59 -25.07 13.72
N GLY A 317 2.52 -24.74 12.81
CA GLY A 317 3.12 -25.71 11.87
C GLY A 317 2.20 -26.13 10.72
N LEU A 318 1.10 -25.41 10.51
CA LEU A 318 0.22 -25.57 9.35
C LEU A 318 0.73 -24.76 8.17
N ASP A 319 0.12 -24.95 7.00
CA ASP A 319 0.23 -23.99 5.91
C ASP A 319 -0.87 -22.94 6.12
N PRO A 320 -0.58 -21.75 6.67
CA PRO A 320 -1.60 -20.92 7.30
C PRO A 320 -2.55 -20.27 6.28
N CYS A 321 -3.84 -20.34 6.55
CA CYS A 321 -4.90 -19.56 5.92
C CYS A 321 -6.03 -19.27 6.92
N ALA A 322 -7.05 -18.54 6.48
CA ALA A 322 -8.37 -18.56 7.07
C ALA A 322 -9.35 -19.01 6.01
N ALA A 323 -9.97 -20.17 6.20
CA ALA A 323 -11.14 -20.59 5.43
C ALA A 323 -12.31 -20.70 6.41
N LEU A 324 -13.32 -19.83 6.26
CA LEU A 324 -14.51 -19.78 7.10
C LEU A 324 -15.73 -20.05 6.24
N GLN A 325 -16.60 -20.96 6.66
CA GLN A 325 -17.77 -21.36 5.89
C GLN A 325 -19.04 -21.22 6.72
N THR A 326 -20.12 -20.80 6.07
CA THR A 326 -21.49 -20.82 6.60
C THR A 326 -22.44 -21.35 5.54
N SER A 327 -23.57 -21.91 5.95
CA SER A 327 -24.60 -22.42 5.03
C SER A 327 -25.92 -21.71 5.30
N LEU A 328 -26.69 -21.49 4.23
CA LEU A 328 -28.02 -20.92 4.30
C LEU A 328 -28.98 -21.63 3.35
N GLU A 329 -30.27 -21.62 3.70
CA GLU A 329 -31.35 -21.88 2.76
C GLU A 329 -31.93 -20.55 2.29
N LEU A 330 -32.05 -20.39 0.97
CA LEU A 330 -32.50 -19.18 0.32
C LEU A 330 -33.76 -19.49 -0.50
N PRO A 331 -34.96 -19.17 0.00
CA PRO A 331 -36.22 -19.35 -0.73
C PRO A 331 -36.26 -18.56 -2.06
N PRO A 332 -37.15 -18.92 -3.00
CA PRO A 332 -37.36 -18.15 -4.23
C PRO A 332 -37.70 -16.68 -3.92
N GLY A 333 -37.05 -15.74 -4.61
CA GLY A 333 -37.24 -14.29 -4.45
C GLY A 333 -36.66 -13.71 -3.15
N ALA A 334 -36.10 -14.54 -2.26
CA ALA A 334 -35.52 -14.08 -1.01
C ALA A 334 -34.11 -13.50 -1.21
N ARG A 335 -33.74 -12.62 -0.28
CA ARG A 335 -32.39 -12.06 -0.15
C ARG A 335 -31.74 -12.51 1.15
N ALA A 336 -30.45 -12.76 1.11
CA ALA A 336 -29.64 -13.02 2.30
C ALA A 336 -28.36 -12.19 2.26
N GLU A 337 -27.88 -11.82 3.45
CA GLU A 337 -26.67 -11.05 3.65
C GLU A 337 -25.64 -11.89 4.41
N ILE A 338 -24.40 -11.89 3.91
CA ILE A 338 -23.23 -12.49 4.54
C ILE A 338 -22.16 -11.41 4.65
N VAL A 339 -21.63 -11.22 5.85
CA VAL A 339 -20.59 -10.22 6.12
C VAL A 339 -19.32 -10.95 6.52
N TRP A 340 -18.21 -10.59 5.90
CA TRP A 340 -16.87 -11.05 6.22
C TRP A 340 -16.01 -9.87 6.68
N PHE A 341 -15.44 -10.01 7.87
CA PHE A 341 -14.48 -9.09 8.44
C PHE A 341 -13.07 -9.68 8.36
N LEU A 342 -12.11 -8.85 7.93
CA LEU A 342 -10.68 -9.16 7.92
C LEU A 342 -9.92 -7.97 8.50
N GLY A 343 -9.05 -8.17 9.48
CA GLY A 343 -8.34 -7.06 10.11
C GLY A 343 -7.18 -7.48 10.99
N GLN A 344 -6.54 -6.50 11.64
CA GLN A 344 -5.49 -6.75 12.64
C GLN A 344 -5.41 -5.64 13.68
N THR A 345 -5.39 -6.02 14.96
CA THR A 345 -5.18 -5.09 16.08
C THR A 345 -3.94 -5.47 16.90
N ASP A 346 -3.63 -4.67 17.91
CA ASP A 346 -2.51 -4.86 18.82
C ASP A 346 -2.73 -5.96 19.88
N SER A 347 -3.98 -6.33 20.17
CA SER A 347 -4.33 -7.28 21.23
C SER A 347 -5.60 -8.06 20.92
N ARG A 348 -5.76 -9.22 21.57
CA ARG A 348 -6.96 -10.07 21.42
C ARG A 348 -8.21 -9.36 21.91
N GLU A 349 -8.09 -8.63 23.01
CA GLU A 349 -9.15 -7.86 23.65
C GLU A 349 -9.69 -6.81 22.68
N HIS A 350 -8.79 -6.08 22.02
CA HIS A 350 -9.17 -5.09 21.01
C HIS A 350 -9.84 -5.74 19.79
N VAL A 351 -9.42 -6.94 19.33
CA VAL A 351 -10.17 -7.66 18.29
C VAL A 351 -11.60 -7.96 18.74
N ARG A 352 -11.78 -8.44 19.97
CA ARG A 352 -13.11 -8.79 20.50
C ARG A 352 -14.03 -7.58 20.60
N GLU A 353 -13.52 -6.45 21.08
CA GLU A 353 -14.24 -5.18 21.15
C GLU A 353 -14.65 -4.71 19.75
N LEU A 354 -13.70 -4.74 18.81
CA LEU A 354 -13.92 -4.35 17.42
C LEU A 354 -14.99 -5.22 16.76
N LEU A 355 -14.87 -6.56 16.83
CA LEU A 355 -15.88 -7.47 16.29
C LEU A 355 -17.24 -7.33 16.97
N GLY A 356 -17.26 -7.10 18.29
CA GLY A 356 -18.50 -6.84 19.04
C GLY A 356 -19.24 -5.61 18.51
N ARG A 357 -18.53 -4.52 18.21
CA ARG A 357 -19.10 -3.32 17.58
C ARG A 357 -19.61 -3.60 16.17
N TYR A 358 -18.76 -4.16 15.30
CA TYR A 358 -19.08 -4.29 13.87
C TYR A 358 -20.13 -5.34 13.55
N ARG A 359 -20.26 -6.40 14.37
CA ARG A 359 -21.37 -7.37 14.23
C ARG A 359 -22.74 -6.74 14.50
N ALA A 360 -22.80 -5.67 15.30
CA ALA A 360 -24.03 -4.97 15.65
C ALA A 360 -24.23 -3.65 14.90
N ALA A 361 -23.26 -3.24 14.06
CA ALA A 361 -23.27 -1.95 13.39
C ALA A 361 -24.25 -1.90 12.21
N ASP A 362 -24.85 -0.72 11.97
CA ASP A 362 -25.47 -0.43 10.67
C ASP A 362 -24.37 -0.17 9.64
N LEU A 363 -24.00 -1.19 8.87
CA LEU A 363 -22.97 -1.08 7.85
C LEU A 363 -23.30 -0.09 6.73
N ASN A 364 -24.57 0.26 6.52
CA ASN A 364 -24.92 1.34 5.59
C ASN A 364 -24.56 2.71 6.19
N GLY A 365 -24.78 2.88 7.49
CA GLY A 365 -24.31 4.04 8.24
C GLY A 365 -22.80 4.20 8.15
N VAL A 366 -22.05 3.12 8.40
CA VAL A 366 -20.58 3.15 8.31
C VAL A 366 -20.11 3.48 6.89
N LEU A 367 -20.76 2.92 5.85
CA LEU A 367 -20.42 3.28 4.47
C LEU A 367 -20.73 4.76 4.19
N ARG A 368 -21.87 5.28 4.66
CA ARG A 368 -22.22 6.70 4.50
C ARG A 368 -21.17 7.60 5.15
N ASP A 369 -20.73 7.28 6.37
CA ASP A 369 -19.68 8.05 7.04
C ASP A 369 -18.36 8.07 6.22
N VAL A 370 -18.02 6.93 5.58
CA VAL A 370 -16.85 6.85 4.68
C VAL A 370 -17.05 7.73 3.44
N THR A 371 -18.21 7.65 2.78
CA THR A 371 -18.47 8.42 1.56
C THR A 371 -18.63 9.91 1.84
N ASP A 372 -19.25 10.28 2.95
CA ASP A 372 -19.43 11.67 3.37
C ASP A 372 -18.07 12.32 3.66
N ARG A 373 -17.18 11.60 4.35
CA ARG A 373 -15.80 12.08 4.57
C ARG A 373 -15.04 12.28 3.26
N TRP A 374 -15.20 11.38 2.28
CA TRP A 374 -14.59 11.59 0.97
C TRP A 374 -15.21 12.77 0.23
N ASP A 375 -16.52 12.95 0.33
CA ASP A 375 -17.21 14.08 -0.26
C ASP A 375 -16.78 15.42 0.38
N ASP A 376 -16.50 15.46 1.68
CA ASP A 376 -15.94 16.63 2.35
C ASP A 376 -14.55 17.00 1.79
N VAL A 377 -13.67 16.00 1.66
CA VAL A 377 -12.30 16.20 1.11
C VAL A 377 -12.35 16.63 -0.35
N LEU A 378 -13.11 15.92 -1.18
CA LEU A 378 -13.15 16.13 -2.62
C LEU A 378 -14.07 17.30 -3.03
N GLY A 379 -14.96 17.73 -2.13
CA GLY A 379 -15.83 18.89 -2.30
C GLY A 379 -15.18 20.22 -1.95
N ALA A 380 -14.01 20.21 -1.30
CA ALA A 380 -13.32 21.42 -0.86
C ALA A 380 -12.99 22.39 -2.02
N VAL A 381 -12.62 21.85 -3.18
CA VAL A 381 -12.42 22.60 -4.42
C VAL A 381 -13.04 21.83 -5.57
N GLN A 382 -13.98 22.47 -6.28
CA GLN A 382 -14.58 21.93 -7.49
C GLN A 382 -14.49 22.93 -8.63
N ILE A 383 -14.27 22.41 -9.82
CA ILE A 383 -14.26 23.17 -11.06
C ILE A 383 -15.42 22.74 -11.96
N THR A 384 -15.82 23.64 -12.84
CA THR A 384 -16.71 23.34 -13.95
C THR A 384 -16.14 23.98 -15.19
N THR A 385 -15.85 23.17 -16.20
CA THR A 385 -15.18 23.64 -17.41
C THR A 385 -15.88 23.11 -18.67
N PRO A 386 -15.60 23.68 -19.85
CA PRO A 386 -16.10 23.13 -21.10
C PRO A 386 -15.62 21.70 -21.40
N GLU A 387 -14.59 21.21 -20.70
CA GLU A 387 -14.03 19.86 -20.85
C GLU A 387 -14.41 18.96 -19.67
N ARG A 388 -15.53 18.23 -19.82
CA ARG A 388 -16.08 17.37 -18.74
C ARG A 388 -15.09 16.34 -18.19
N ALA A 389 -14.15 15.84 -18.98
CA ALA A 389 -13.13 14.90 -18.52
C ALA A 389 -12.20 15.53 -17.47
N MET A 390 -11.88 16.81 -17.63
CA MET A 390 -11.06 17.56 -16.67
C MET A 390 -11.80 17.74 -15.34
N ASP A 391 -13.10 18.07 -15.39
CA ASP A 391 -13.95 18.19 -14.19
C ASP A 391 -14.00 16.86 -13.42
N VAL A 392 -14.19 15.73 -14.10
CA VAL A 392 -14.23 14.41 -13.47
C VAL A 392 -12.92 14.11 -12.74
N LEU A 393 -11.78 14.32 -13.39
CA LEU A 393 -10.48 14.01 -12.80
C LEU A 393 -10.15 14.94 -11.61
N LEU A 394 -10.28 16.25 -11.79
CA LEU A 394 -9.87 17.23 -10.77
C LEU A 394 -10.81 17.24 -9.57
N ASN A 395 -12.12 17.07 -9.77
CA ASN A 395 -13.09 17.15 -8.67
C ASN A 395 -13.14 15.88 -7.80
N ARG A 396 -12.54 14.75 -8.24
CA ARG A 396 -12.62 13.48 -7.50
C ARG A 396 -11.35 12.65 -7.52
N TRP A 397 -10.89 12.26 -8.70
CA TRP A 397 -9.95 11.15 -8.82
C TRP A 397 -8.52 11.52 -8.42
N LEU A 398 -8.05 12.73 -8.75
CA LEU A 398 -6.67 13.13 -8.50
C LEU A 398 -6.38 13.29 -7.00
N LEU A 399 -7.25 13.98 -6.25
CA LEU A 399 -7.07 14.12 -4.79
C LEU A 399 -7.29 12.80 -4.04
N TYR A 400 -8.24 11.97 -4.49
CA TYR A 400 -8.44 10.63 -3.95
C TYR A 400 -7.18 9.78 -4.12
N GLN A 401 -6.60 9.77 -5.32
CA GLN A 401 -5.35 9.05 -5.61
C GLN A 401 -4.20 9.53 -4.72
N THR A 402 -4.03 10.84 -4.55
CA THR A 402 -3.00 11.42 -3.69
C THR A 402 -3.19 10.97 -2.24
N LEU A 403 -4.38 11.14 -1.66
CA LEU A 403 -4.59 10.85 -0.25
C LEU A 403 -4.59 9.34 0.04
N ALA A 404 -5.41 8.57 -0.68
CA ALA A 404 -5.57 7.14 -0.43
C ALA A 404 -4.31 6.36 -0.83
N CYS A 405 -3.82 6.53 -2.06
CA CYS A 405 -2.72 5.72 -2.60
C CYS A 405 -1.35 6.18 -2.12
N ARG A 406 -1.08 7.50 -2.21
CA ARG A 406 0.27 8.04 -1.97
C ARG A 406 0.53 8.33 -0.49
N VAL A 407 -0.43 8.94 0.20
CA VAL A 407 -0.23 9.35 1.60
C VAL A 407 -0.57 8.23 2.59
N TRP A 408 -1.73 7.59 2.50
CA TRP A 408 -2.16 6.58 3.49
C TRP A 408 -1.67 5.17 3.18
N ALA A 409 -1.87 4.67 1.96
CA ALA A 409 -1.49 3.31 1.59
C ALA A 409 0.00 3.16 1.28
N ARG A 410 0.60 4.15 0.63
CA ARG A 410 1.96 4.10 0.04
C ARG A 410 2.13 2.83 -0.80
N ALA A 411 1.11 2.54 -1.60
CA ALA A 411 0.93 1.31 -2.36
C ALA A 411 0.11 1.54 -3.64
N GLY A 412 0.42 0.73 -4.65
CA GLY A 412 -0.30 0.58 -5.91
C GLY A 412 0.03 -0.77 -6.54
N PHE A 413 -0.44 -1.02 -7.77
CA PHE A 413 -0.30 -2.34 -8.39
C PHE A 413 1.17 -2.77 -8.59
N TYR A 414 2.00 -1.89 -9.16
CA TYR A 414 3.40 -2.22 -9.48
C TYR A 414 4.38 -2.01 -8.33
N GLN A 415 3.95 -1.35 -7.25
CA GLN A 415 4.82 -1.01 -6.13
C GLN A 415 4.05 -0.92 -4.83
N VAL A 416 4.52 -1.65 -3.83
CA VAL A 416 4.08 -1.54 -2.44
C VAL A 416 5.29 -1.18 -1.61
N SER A 417 5.39 0.10 -1.23
CA SER A 417 6.56 0.61 -0.49
C SER A 417 6.30 0.60 1.00
N GLY A 418 5.14 1.09 1.44
CA GLY A 418 4.85 1.32 2.87
C GLY A 418 5.72 2.40 3.53
N ALA A 419 6.85 2.79 2.93
CA ALA A 419 7.75 3.84 3.38
C ALA A 419 7.29 5.24 2.97
N TYR A 420 7.65 6.22 3.78
CA TYR A 420 7.61 7.63 3.38
C TYR A 420 8.93 7.98 2.69
N GLY A 421 8.88 8.46 1.45
CA GLY A 421 9.94 9.21 0.80
C GLY A 421 9.87 10.67 1.23
N PHE A 422 11.01 11.25 1.61
CA PHE A 422 11.11 12.61 2.11
C PHE A 422 10.60 13.60 1.06
N ARG A 423 11.25 13.60 -0.11
CA ARG A 423 10.86 14.36 -1.28
C ARG A 423 9.46 14.01 -1.79
N ASP A 424 9.15 12.72 -1.88
CA ASP A 424 7.93 12.25 -2.54
C ASP A 424 6.67 12.70 -1.81
N GLN A 425 6.56 12.41 -0.50
CA GLN A 425 5.34 12.76 0.23
C GLN A 425 5.23 14.25 0.55
N LEU A 426 6.33 15.00 0.61
CA LEU A 426 6.27 16.46 0.66
C LEU A 426 5.64 17.04 -0.60
N GLN A 427 5.93 16.47 -1.78
CA GLN A 427 5.26 16.85 -3.03
C GLN A 427 3.80 16.41 -3.04
N ASP A 428 3.50 15.17 -2.63
CA ASP A 428 2.13 14.64 -2.60
C ASP A 428 1.21 15.52 -1.72
N VAL A 429 1.65 15.93 -0.53
CA VAL A 429 0.80 16.69 0.40
C VAL A 429 0.58 18.15 0.03
N MET A 430 1.36 18.72 -0.91
CA MET A 430 1.10 20.09 -1.38
C MET A 430 -0.29 20.17 -2.03
N ALA A 431 -0.67 19.17 -2.84
CA ALA A 431 -2.00 19.10 -3.46
C ALA A 431 -3.15 19.04 -2.44
N LEU A 432 -2.87 18.65 -1.20
CA LEU A 432 -3.85 18.50 -0.12
C LEU A 432 -3.98 19.74 0.76
N SER A 433 -3.13 20.76 0.58
CA SER A 433 -3.04 21.91 1.51
C SER A 433 -4.35 22.69 1.68
N VAL A 434 -5.23 22.65 0.68
CA VAL A 434 -6.55 23.30 0.75
C VAL A 434 -7.63 22.33 1.25
N ALA A 435 -7.64 21.09 0.74
CA ALA A 435 -8.69 20.11 1.03
C ALA A 435 -8.56 19.48 2.42
N THR A 436 -7.34 19.17 2.85
CA THR A 436 -7.01 18.53 4.13
C THR A 436 -5.72 19.13 4.70
N PRO A 437 -5.72 20.43 5.07
CA PRO A 437 -4.53 21.11 5.60
C PRO A 437 -3.93 20.42 6.83
N ASP A 438 -4.74 19.70 7.61
CA ASP A 438 -4.30 18.89 8.75
C ASP A 438 -3.35 17.75 8.34
N VAL A 439 -3.63 17.09 7.21
CA VAL A 439 -2.77 16.03 6.65
C VAL A 439 -1.44 16.61 6.20
N THR A 440 -1.47 17.74 5.49
CA THR A 440 -0.26 18.45 5.06
C THR A 440 0.56 18.90 6.25
N ARG A 441 -0.07 19.57 7.23
CA ARG A 441 0.58 20.04 8.47
C ARG A 441 1.24 18.89 9.22
N ALA A 442 0.52 17.78 9.40
CA ALA A 442 1.07 16.60 10.08
C ALA A 442 2.26 16.00 9.32
N HIS A 443 2.25 16.04 7.98
CA HIS A 443 3.36 15.53 7.19
C HIS A 443 4.59 16.45 7.18
N LEU A 444 4.41 17.77 7.18
CA LEU A 444 5.53 18.72 7.35
C LEU A 444 6.30 18.46 8.65
N LEU A 445 5.57 18.26 9.75
CA LEU A 445 6.17 17.91 11.05
C LEU A 445 6.80 16.51 11.04
N ARG A 446 6.21 15.55 10.33
CA ARG A 446 6.79 14.23 10.14
C ARG A 446 8.12 14.32 9.40
N ALA A 447 8.17 15.00 8.26
CA ALA A 447 9.41 15.17 7.49
C ALA A 447 10.49 15.89 8.32
N ALA A 448 10.14 16.97 9.04
CA ALA A 448 11.07 17.63 9.96
C ALA A 448 11.64 16.67 11.02
N ALA A 449 10.83 15.75 11.55
CA ALA A 449 11.28 14.74 12.52
C ALA A 449 12.28 13.72 11.95
N HIS A 450 12.47 13.72 10.62
CA HIS A 450 13.44 12.89 9.91
C HIS A 450 14.65 13.67 9.37
N GLN A 451 14.88 14.88 9.90
CA GLN A 451 16.13 15.64 9.73
C GLN A 451 17.15 15.26 10.81
N PHE A 452 18.40 15.02 10.42
CA PHE A 452 19.52 14.80 11.33
C PHE A 452 20.04 16.12 11.92
N THR A 453 20.74 16.05 13.05
CA THR A 453 21.32 17.23 13.70
C THR A 453 22.32 17.99 12.81
N GLU A 454 22.94 17.33 11.83
CA GLU A 454 23.81 17.95 10.82
C GLU A 454 23.07 18.70 9.70
N GLY A 455 21.74 18.64 9.67
CA GLY A 455 20.86 19.37 8.74
C GLY A 455 20.46 18.62 7.47
N ASP A 456 21.09 17.48 7.16
CA ASP A 456 20.60 16.55 6.14
C ASP A 456 19.50 15.63 6.68
N VAL A 457 18.87 14.83 5.81
CA VAL A 457 17.63 14.12 6.11
C VAL A 457 17.73 12.64 5.73
N GLN A 458 16.82 11.81 6.25
CA GLN A 458 16.57 10.51 5.64
C GLN A 458 15.88 10.72 4.29
N HIS A 459 16.36 10.05 3.25
CA HIS A 459 15.76 10.08 1.91
C HIS A 459 14.40 9.36 1.90
N TRP A 460 14.29 8.24 2.63
CA TRP A 460 13.02 7.58 2.93
C TRP A 460 13.11 6.75 4.21
N TRP A 461 11.97 6.41 4.82
CA TRP A 461 11.87 5.58 6.03
C TRP A 461 10.56 4.78 6.15
N HIS A 462 10.62 3.62 6.80
CA HIS A 462 9.44 2.81 7.13
C HIS A 462 8.90 3.14 8.53
N PRO A 463 7.58 3.36 8.68
CA PRO A 463 6.93 3.33 9.98
C PRO A 463 6.73 1.87 10.48
N PRO A 464 6.72 1.63 11.80
CA PRO A 464 6.84 2.62 12.89
C PRO A 464 8.28 2.95 13.33
N SER A 465 9.29 2.13 13.02
CA SER A 465 10.65 2.33 13.56
C SER A 465 11.40 3.55 13.04
N GLY A 466 11.05 4.09 11.88
CA GLY A 466 11.84 5.10 11.19
C GLY A 466 13.10 4.52 10.53
N ARG A 467 13.21 3.18 10.40
CA ARG A 467 14.30 2.56 9.63
C ARG A 467 14.24 3.01 8.19
N GLY A 468 15.35 3.52 7.68
CA GLY A 468 15.36 4.20 6.40
C GLY A 468 16.77 4.41 5.87
N VAL A 469 16.84 5.08 4.73
CA VAL A 469 18.11 5.38 4.05
C VAL A 469 18.48 6.84 4.24
N ARG A 470 19.74 7.09 4.60
CA ARG A 470 20.40 8.40 4.51
C ARG A 470 21.26 8.41 3.25
N THR A 471 21.10 9.40 2.37
CA THR A 471 21.80 9.49 1.08
C THR A 471 22.58 10.81 0.96
N ARG A 472 23.24 11.04 -0.19
CA ARG A 472 23.77 12.36 -0.60
C ARG A 472 22.94 12.99 -1.73
N ILE A 473 21.65 12.62 -1.83
CA ILE A 473 20.71 13.24 -2.76
C ILE A 473 20.44 14.65 -2.24
N SER A 474 20.72 15.64 -3.08
CA SER A 474 20.92 17.03 -2.66
C SER A 474 19.61 17.82 -2.56
N ASP A 475 18.60 17.42 -3.33
CA ASP A 475 17.33 18.13 -3.40
C ASP A 475 16.36 17.80 -2.26
N ASP A 476 16.57 16.67 -1.57
CA ASP A 476 15.84 16.31 -0.34
C ASP A 476 15.81 17.47 0.67
N LEU A 477 16.90 18.23 0.77
CA LEU A 477 17.02 19.37 1.70
C LEU A 477 16.03 20.51 1.40
N LEU A 478 15.57 20.60 0.16
CA LEU A 478 14.83 21.76 -0.36
C LEU A 478 13.32 21.55 -0.34
N TRP A 479 12.86 20.30 -0.35
CA TRP A 479 11.43 19.99 -0.41
C TRP A 479 10.66 20.41 0.84
N LEU A 480 11.27 20.33 2.02
CA LEU A 480 10.58 20.72 3.26
C LEU A 480 10.33 22.24 3.30
N PRO A 481 11.34 23.12 3.11
CA PRO A 481 11.11 24.55 2.97
C PRO A 481 10.11 24.91 1.86
N TYR A 482 10.18 24.24 0.70
CA TYR A 482 9.27 24.49 -0.42
C TYR A 482 7.81 24.15 -0.07
N ALA A 483 7.57 22.98 0.51
CA ALA A 483 6.24 22.57 0.95
C ALA A 483 5.70 23.47 2.08
N VAL A 484 6.58 23.96 2.97
CA VAL A 484 6.20 24.95 3.98
C VAL A 484 5.76 26.28 3.33
N ILE A 485 6.49 26.81 2.34
CA ILE A 485 6.08 28.02 1.61
C ILE A 485 4.68 27.82 1.03
N HIS A 486 4.47 26.72 0.30
CA HIS A 486 3.19 26.41 -0.32
C HIS A 486 2.06 26.29 0.72
N PHE A 487 2.30 25.61 1.84
CA PHE A 487 1.32 25.47 2.93
C PHE A 487 0.95 26.82 3.54
N LEU A 488 1.94 27.69 3.80
CA LEU A 488 1.71 29.03 4.33
C LEU A 488 0.89 29.90 3.37
N GLU A 489 1.16 29.80 2.06
CA GLU A 489 0.41 30.51 1.03
C GLU A 489 -1.03 30.01 0.92
N ALA A 490 -1.22 28.70 0.92
CA ALA A 490 -2.53 28.07 0.78
C ALA A 490 -3.45 28.28 2.01
N THR A 491 -2.88 28.26 3.22
CA THR A 491 -3.67 28.21 4.47
C THR A 491 -3.59 29.49 5.31
N GLY A 492 -2.52 30.28 5.16
CA GLY A 492 -2.20 31.38 6.07
C GLY A 492 -1.77 30.94 7.49
N ASP A 493 -1.69 29.63 7.79
CA ASP A 493 -1.34 29.12 9.12
C ASP A 493 0.17 29.27 9.38
N ARG A 494 0.57 30.44 9.89
CA ARG A 494 1.97 30.70 10.30
C ARG A 494 2.37 30.00 11.59
N THR A 495 1.42 29.46 12.37
CA THR A 495 1.71 28.81 13.66
C THR A 495 2.50 27.52 13.49
N VAL A 496 2.36 26.88 12.33
CA VAL A 496 3.13 25.66 11.99
C VAL A 496 4.65 25.89 12.08
N LEU A 497 5.12 27.11 11.82
CA LEU A 497 6.54 27.45 11.89
C LEU A 497 7.12 27.39 13.31
N ASP A 498 6.27 27.49 14.33
CA ASP A 498 6.65 27.50 15.74
C ASP A 498 6.57 26.11 16.40
N GLU A 499 6.06 25.11 15.68
CA GLU A 499 5.96 23.73 16.15
C GLU A 499 7.35 23.13 16.40
N VAL A 500 7.54 22.55 17.58
CA VAL A 500 8.86 22.06 18.04
C VAL A 500 8.99 20.56 17.81
N VAL A 501 9.89 20.18 16.90
CA VAL A 501 10.10 18.80 16.44
C VAL A 501 11.54 18.35 16.76
N PRO A 502 11.76 17.10 17.23
CA PRO A 502 13.11 16.57 17.45
C PRO A 502 13.86 16.34 16.13
N PHE A 503 15.19 16.37 16.20
CA PHE A 503 16.05 15.85 15.14
C PHE A 503 16.31 14.35 15.32
N LEU A 504 16.98 13.75 14.34
CA LEU A 504 17.59 12.43 14.42
C LEU A 504 19.09 12.50 14.69
N GLU A 505 19.60 11.41 15.25
CA GLU A 505 21.02 11.11 15.35
C GLU A 505 21.32 9.76 14.70
N GLY A 506 22.42 9.71 13.97
CA GLY A 506 22.86 8.52 13.26
C GLY A 506 24.23 8.73 12.66
N THR A 507 24.88 7.64 12.28
CA THR A 507 26.20 7.70 11.65
C THR A 507 26.15 8.55 10.39
N ALA A 508 26.99 9.58 10.30
CA ALA A 508 27.18 10.36 9.08
C ALA A 508 27.78 9.49 7.98
N LEU A 509 27.43 9.78 6.72
CA LEU A 509 28.00 9.07 5.58
C LEU A 509 29.50 9.34 5.50
N ALA A 510 30.29 8.27 5.46
CA ALA A 510 31.73 8.37 5.26
C ALA A 510 32.05 9.00 3.88
N GLU A 511 33.29 9.45 3.71
CA GLU A 511 33.78 9.88 2.40
C GLU A 511 33.65 8.73 1.38
N GLY A 512 33.09 9.03 0.20
CA GLY A 512 32.79 8.03 -0.83
C GLY A 512 31.61 7.10 -0.54
N GLN A 513 30.99 7.17 0.64
CA GLN A 513 29.75 6.43 0.91
C GLN A 513 28.55 7.19 0.35
N HIS A 514 27.76 6.51 -0.50
CA HIS A 514 26.60 7.11 -1.17
C HIS A 514 25.34 7.02 -0.32
N GLU A 515 25.15 5.90 0.38
CA GLU A 515 23.95 5.63 1.17
C GLU A 515 24.23 4.75 2.39
N SER A 516 23.31 4.79 3.35
CA SER A 516 23.32 3.94 4.54
C SER A 516 21.89 3.65 5.00
N TYR A 517 21.51 2.37 5.08
CA TYR A 517 20.24 1.93 5.64
C TYR A 517 20.41 1.55 7.12
N PHE A 518 19.70 2.23 8.02
CA PHE A 518 19.75 1.95 9.45
C PHE A 518 18.53 2.49 10.21
N GLN A 519 18.41 2.13 11.49
CA GLN A 519 17.48 2.76 12.41
C GLN A 519 18.17 3.94 13.11
N PRO A 520 17.77 5.19 12.87
CA PRO A 520 18.31 6.33 13.60
C PRO A 520 17.77 6.37 15.03
N ARG A 521 18.47 7.12 15.89
CA ARG A 521 18.00 7.47 17.23
C ARG A 521 17.30 8.83 17.18
N VAL A 522 16.21 9.00 17.93
CA VAL A 522 15.60 10.33 18.12
C VAL A 522 16.53 11.14 19.04
N SER A 523 16.94 12.34 18.58
CA SER A 523 17.79 13.25 19.35
C SER A 523 17.02 13.90 20.49
N GLU A 524 17.74 14.28 21.56
CA GLU A 524 17.22 15.19 22.58
C GLU A 524 17.17 16.64 22.07
N THR A 525 17.93 16.95 21.00
CA THR A 525 17.90 18.26 20.35
C THR A 525 16.58 18.43 19.61
N ARG A 526 15.92 19.56 19.85
CA ARG A 526 14.65 19.92 19.20
C ARG A 526 14.73 21.35 18.70
N ALA A 527 13.99 21.65 17.65
CA ALA A 527 13.87 23.00 17.14
C ALA A 527 12.50 23.23 16.51
N THR A 528 12.17 24.50 16.25
CA THR A 528 10.94 24.87 15.55
C THR A 528 11.00 24.41 14.09
N LEU A 529 9.85 24.19 13.45
CA LEU A 529 9.81 23.84 12.03
C LEU A 529 10.54 24.87 11.15
N PHE A 530 10.46 26.16 11.51
CA PHE A 530 11.25 27.20 10.85
C PHE A 530 12.76 26.91 10.91
N GLU A 531 13.28 26.51 12.07
CA GLU A 531 14.70 26.22 12.24
C GLU A 531 15.13 24.95 11.50
N HIS A 532 14.26 23.93 11.43
CA HIS A 532 14.49 22.74 10.58
C HIS A 532 14.68 23.15 9.11
N CYS A 533 13.77 23.99 8.59
CA CYS A 533 13.87 24.54 7.24
C CYS A 533 15.13 25.39 7.07
N ALA A 534 15.42 26.30 8.01
CA ALA A 534 16.57 27.19 7.94
C ALA A 534 17.90 26.43 7.90
N ARG A 535 18.05 25.35 8.69
CA ARG A 535 19.25 24.50 8.66
C ARG A 535 19.42 23.76 7.34
N ALA A 536 18.33 23.29 6.76
CA ALA A 536 18.39 22.65 5.44
C ALA A 536 18.85 23.65 4.37
N LEU A 537 18.31 24.87 4.39
CA LEU A 537 18.71 25.95 3.47
C LEU A 537 20.15 26.42 3.68
N ASP A 538 20.58 26.63 4.93
CA ASP A 538 21.95 27.02 5.28
C ASP A 538 22.95 25.96 4.78
N ARG A 539 22.58 24.68 4.83
CA ARG A 539 23.38 23.56 4.30
C ARG A 539 23.46 23.54 2.77
N SER A 540 22.41 23.99 2.08
CA SER A 540 22.34 23.98 0.61
C SER A 540 23.07 25.13 -0.08
N LEU A 541 23.73 26.04 0.67
CA LEU A 541 24.46 27.18 0.09
C LEU A 541 25.83 26.80 -0.53
N ALA A 542 26.26 25.54 -0.40
CA ALA A 542 27.52 25.07 -0.97
C ALA A 542 27.43 24.95 -2.50
N VAL A 543 28.44 25.47 -3.21
CA VAL A 543 28.50 25.49 -4.67
C VAL A 543 29.78 24.86 -5.21
N GLY A 544 29.74 24.36 -6.44
CA GLY A 544 30.90 23.85 -7.17
C GLY A 544 31.69 24.94 -7.90
N SER A 545 32.49 24.53 -8.89
CA SER A 545 33.43 25.42 -9.59
C SER A 545 32.74 26.47 -10.45
N HIS A 546 31.51 26.23 -10.89
CA HIS A 546 30.74 27.17 -11.71
C HIS A 546 29.85 28.09 -10.85
N GLY A 547 29.86 27.92 -9.51
CA GLY A 547 28.97 28.64 -8.61
C GLY A 547 27.55 28.08 -8.61
N LEU A 548 27.38 26.83 -9.03
CA LEU A 548 26.10 26.11 -9.06
C LEU A 548 26.02 25.10 -7.90
N PRO A 549 24.82 24.71 -7.43
CA PRO A 549 24.68 23.79 -6.31
C PRO A 549 25.26 22.40 -6.62
N LEU A 550 25.95 21.82 -5.64
CA LEU A 550 26.50 20.46 -5.76
C LEU A 550 25.38 19.43 -5.83
N MET A 551 25.45 18.55 -6.84
CA MET A 551 24.43 17.53 -7.11
C MET A 551 24.53 16.32 -6.18
N GLY A 552 25.73 16.03 -5.65
CA GLY A 552 25.94 14.81 -4.85
C GLY A 552 25.62 13.53 -5.63
N THR A 553 24.94 12.59 -4.99
CA THR A 553 24.58 11.31 -5.62
C THR A 553 23.21 11.34 -6.30
N GLY A 554 22.65 12.52 -6.54
CA GLY A 554 21.36 12.71 -7.20
C GLY A 554 20.73 14.05 -6.85
N ASP A 555 19.88 14.53 -7.75
CA ASP A 555 18.86 15.52 -7.45
C ASP A 555 17.49 14.87 -7.66
N TRP A 556 16.45 15.60 -8.09
CA TRP A 556 15.12 15.00 -8.34
C TRP A 556 15.14 13.80 -9.30
N ASN A 557 16.13 13.73 -10.21
CA ASN A 557 16.32 12.53 -11.03
C ASN A 557 17.28 11.54 -10.35
N ASP A 558 16.71 10.56 -9.64
CA ASP A 558 17.45 9.49 -8.95
C ASP A 558 18.37 8.68 -9.88
N GLY A 559 18.07 8.64 -11.20
CA GLY A 559 18.88 7.95 -12.20
C GLY A 559 20.20 8.65 -12.54
N MET A 560 20.37 9.92 -12.19
CA MET A 560 21.58 10.71 -12.44
C MET A 560 22.62 10.61 -11.31
N ASN A 561 22.71 9.43 -10.68
CA ASN A 561 23.50 9.21 -9.46
C ASN A 561 25.03 9.21 -9.64
N ARG A 562 25.53 9.34 -10.87
CA ARG A 562 26.96 9.40 -11.20
C ARG A 562 27.46 10.79 -11.57
N VAL A 563 26.58 11.78 -11.62
CA VAL A 563 26.96 13.13 -12.07
C VAL A 563 27.90 13.81 -11.06
N GLY A 564 27.56 13.75 -9.77
CA GLY A 564 28.32 14.39 -8.69
C GLY A 564 28.80 13.43 -7.59
N GLN A 565 28.98 12.13 -7.89
CA GLN A 565 29.30 11.11 -6.88
C GLN A 565 30.65 11.36 -6.18
N GLN A 566 31.57 12.09 -6.80
CA GLN A 566 32.84 12.52 -6.19
C GLN A 566 32.73 13.87 -5.46
N GLY A 567 31.51 14.41 -5.33
CA GLY A 567 31.21 15.64 -4.60
C GLY A 567 31.57 16.93 -5.33
N LYS A 568 31.76 16.89 -6.65
CA LYS A 568 32.13 18.06 -7.47
C LYS A 568 31.11 18.40 -8.56
N GLY A 569 30.33 17.42 -9.02
CA GLY A 569 29.28 17.66 -10.00
C GLY A 569 28.22 18.62 -9.49
N GLU A 570 27.66 19.42 -10.41
CA GLU A 570 26.74 20.52 -10.12
C GLU A 570 25.42 20.34 -10.86
N SER A 571 24.29 20.71 -10.25
CA SER A 571 22.95 20.61 -10.86
C SER A 571 22.38 21.98 -11.17
N VAL A 572 22.00 22.19 -12.44
CA VAL A 572 21.36 23.44 -12.88
C VAL A 572 19.90 23.50 -12.44
N TRP A 573 19.19 22.37 -12.52
CA TRP A 573 17.82 22.27 -12.01
C TRP A 573 17.75 22.63 -10.52
N LEU A 574 18.67 22.07 -9.72
CA LEU A 574 18.76 22.36 -8.29
C LEU A 574 19.05 23.85 -8.05
N GLY A 575 19.82 24.50 -8.93
CA GLY A 575 20.04 25.94 -8.91
C GLY A 575 18.75 26.75 -9.03
N TRP A 576 17.91 26.48 -10.03
CA TRP A 576 16.62 27.16 -10.18
C TRP A 576 15.66 26.87 -9.02
N PHE A 577 15.67 25.63 -8.53
CA PHE A 577 14.84 25.24 -7.39
C PHE A 577 15.27 25.95 -6.09
N LEU A 578 16.57 25.93 -5.78
CA LEU A 578 17.16 26.63 -4.63
C LEU A 578 16.94 28.14 -4.70
N HIS A 579 17.11 28.75 -5.87
CA HIS A 579 16.83 30.17 -6.11
C HIS A 579 15.39 30.51 -5.67
N THR A 580 14.43 29.76 -6.18
CA THR A 580 12.99 29.96 -5.89
C THR A 580 12.71 29.90 -4.40
N ILE A 581 13.25 28.89 -3.72
CA ILE A 581 13.00 28.68 -2.29
C ILE A 581 13.67 29.76 -1.44
N LEU A 582 14.95 30.05 -1.65
CA LEU A 582 15.66 31.05 -0.85
C LEU A 582 15.03 32.44 -1.01
N TRP A 583 14.58 32.78 -2.21
CA TRP A 583 13.89 34.05 -2.47
C TRP A 583 12.63 34.22 -1.62
N GLU A 584 11.76 33.21 -1.60
CA GLU A 584 10.53 33.23 -0.82
C GLU A 584 10.77 33.05 0.68
N PHE A 585 11.64 32.10 1.08
CA PHE A 585 11.92 31.82 2.48
C PHE A 585 12.66 32.97 3.18
N ALA A 586 13.44 33.78 2.45
CA ALA A 586 14.01 35.02 2.98
C ALA A 586 12.94 36.05 3.38
N LYS A 587 11.78 36.09 2.70
CA LYS A 587 10.64 36.91 3.10
C LYS A 587 10.01 36.37 4.39
N VAL A 588 9.88 35.03 4.50
CA VAL A 588 9.40 34.37 5.73
C VAL A 588 10.32 34.67 6.91
N ALA A 589 11.64 34.54 6.74
CA ALA A 589 12.63 34.85 7.78
C ALA A 589 12.59 36.34 8.18
N ALA A 590 12.58 37.26 7.22
CA ALA A 590 12.51 38.70 7.52
C ALA A 590 11.23 39.06 8.30
N ALA A 591 10.08 38.48 7.94
CA ALA A 591 8.82 38.68 8.64
C ALA A 591 8.85 38.16 10.10
N ARG A 592 9.77 37.24 10.42
CA ARG A 592 10.00 36.71 11.77
C ARG A 592 11.11 37.43 12.53
N GLY A 593 11.76 38.43 11.93
CA GLY A 593 12.88 39.15 12.53
C GLY A 593 14.25 38.49 12.32
N GLU A 594 14.33 37.42 11.52
CA GLU A 594 15.56 36.70 11.19
C GLU A 594 16.34 37.40 10.06
N TYR A 595 16.65 38.68 10.26
CA TYR A 595 17.16 39.57 9.21
C TYR A 595 18.52 39.15 8.66
N HIS A 596 19.42 38.65 9.52
CA HIS A 596 20.76 38.22 9.10
C HIS A 596 20.70 37.03 8.13
N ARG A 597 19.91 36.00 8.45
CA ARG A 597 19.69 34.86 7.54
C ARG A 597 19.01 35.30 6.24
N ALA A 598 17.97 36.14 6.35
CA ALA A 598 17.28 36.67 5.17
C ALA A 598 18.24 37.43 4.23
N GLU A 599 19.17 38.21 4.76
CA GLU A 599 20.20 38.92 3.97
C GLU A 599 21.19 37.95 3.32
N THR A 600 21.72 36.99 4.08
CA THR A 600 22.62 35.93 3.56
C THR A 600 22.00 35.19 2.39
N TRP A 601 20.73 34.76 2.53
CA TRP A 601 20.04 34.04 1.46
C TRP A 601 19.77 34.92 0.24
N ARG A 602 19.41 36.20 0.41
CA ARG A 602 19.24 37.14 -0.73
C ARG A 602 20.53 37.40 -1.50
N LEU A 603 21.65 37.53 -0.80
CA LEU A 603 22.97 37.67 -1.43
C LEU A 603 23.32 36.40 -2.21
N HIS A 604 23.08 35.22 -1.63
CA HIS A 604 23.31 33.95 -2.30
C HIS A 604 22.43 33.80 -3.56
N VAL A 605 21.13 34.09 -3.47
CA VAL A 605 20.19 34.05 -4.61
C VAL A 605 20.68 34.92 -5.77
N SER A 606 21.16 36.12 -5.48
CA SER A 606 21.67 37.04 -6.50
C SER A 606 22.93 36.48 -7.20
N ALA A 607 23.85 35.91 -6.43
CA ALA A 607 25.05 35.27 -6.97
C ALA A 607 24.73 34.00 -7.77
N LEU A 608 23.79 33.19 -7.28
CA LEU A 608 23.34 31.96 -7.92
C LEU A 608 22.66 32.24 -9.26
N LYS A 609 21.76 33.23 -9.33
CA LYS A 609 21.17 33.67 -10.60
C LYS A 609 22.25 34.06 -11.61
N ALA A 610 23.22 34.88 -11.20
CA ALA A 610 24.31 35.29 -12.08
C ALA A 610 25.19 34.11 -12.56
N ALA A 611 25.34 33.06 -11.74
CA ALA A 611 26.03 31.83 -12.13
C ALA A 611 25.20 30.99 -13.11
N LEU A 612 23.89 30.85 -12.88
CA LEU A 612 22.99 30.12 -13.77
C LEU A 612 22.97 30.74 -15.17
N GLU A 613 22.82 32.06 -15.28
CA GLU A 613 22.82 32.72 -16.60
C GLU A 613 24.17 32.65 -17.31
N ARG A 614 25.27 32.77 -16.56
CA ARG A 614 26.61 32.81 -17.15
C ARG A 614 27.11 31.43 -17.54
N GLU A 615 26.92 30.44 -16.67
CA GLU A 615 27.53 29.12 -16.80
C GLU A 615 26.53 28.10 -17.33
N ALA A 616 25.26 28.15 -16.95
CA ALA A 616 24.31 27.10 -17.34
C ALA A 616 23.64 27.34 -18.70
N TRP A 617 23.62 28.56 -19.23
CA TRP A 617 23.04 28.82 -20.55
C TRP A 617 23.90 28.22 -21.66
N ASP A 618 23.28 27.41 -22.53
CA ASP A 618 23.93 26.69 -23.61
C ASP A 618 23.71 27.32 -25.00
N GLY A 619 23.10 28.51 -25.04
CA GLY A 619 22.84 29.28 -26.27
C GLY A 619 21.37 29.29 -26.67
N GLU A 620 20.70 28.14 -26.58
CA GLU A 620 19.26 28.01 -26.89
C GLU A 620 18.43 27.44 -25.72
N TRP A 621 19.07 26.78 -24.75
CA TRP A 621 18.46 26.22 -23.54
C TRP A 621 19.48 26.16 -22.41
N TYR A 622 19.05 25.86 -21.19
CA TYR A 622 19.94 25.62 -20.06
C TYR A 622 20.48 24.19 -20.04
N ARG A 623 21.78 24.03 -19.77
CA ARG A 623 22.43 22.75 -19.49
C ARG A 623 21.73 22.03 -18.34
N ARG A 624 21.84 20.70 -18.30
CA ARG A 624 21.25 19.89 -17.23
C ARG A 624 22.08 19.93 -15.95
N ALA A 625 23.39 19.75 -16.10
CA ALA A 625 24.33 19.60 -15.00
C ALA A 625 25.79 19.71 -15.48
N TYR A 626 26.72 19.62 -14.55
CA TYR A 626 28.14 19.39 -14.79
C TYR A 626 28.59 18.13 -14.05
N PHE A 627 29.36 17.27 -14.72
CA PHE A 627 29.99 16.11 -14.08
C PHE A 627 31.11 16.53 -13.11
N ASP A 628 31.54 15.60 -12.25
CA ASP A 628 32.67 15.81 -11.32
C ASP A 628 33.98 16.31 -11.98
N ASN A 629 34.16 16.08 -13.28
CA ASN A 629 35.31 16.52 -14.07
C ASN A 629 35.09 17.87 -14.79
N GLY A 630 33.92 18.50 -14.62
CA GLY A 630 33.53 19.75 -15.28
C GLY A 630 32.98 19.59 -16.70
N THR A 631 32.84 18.37 -17.23
CA THR A 631 32.16 18.16 -18.52
C THR A 631 30.67 18.51 -18.37
N PRO A 632 30.08 19.33 -19.27
CA PRO A 632 28.65 19.64 -19.23
C PRO A 632 27.81 18.40 -19.58
N LEU A 633 26.59 18.35 -19.06
CA LEU A 633 25.55 17.39 -19.40
C LEU A 633 24.32 18.17 -19.87
N GLY A 634 23.62 17.68 -20.89
CA GLY A 634 22.46 18.40 -21.44
C GLY A 634 22.88 19.57 -22.31
N SER A 635 23.94 19.37 -23.09
CA SER A 635 24.57 20.36 -23.96
C SER A 635 24.28 20.08 -25.43
N ALA A 636 24.25 21.15 -26.24
CA ALA A 636 24.22 21.13 -27.69
C ALA A 636 25.43 20.39 -28.27
N THR A 637 26.53 20.29 -27.52
CA THR A 637 27.72 19.50 -27.89
C THR A 637 27.58 18.00 -27.64
N ASP A 638 26.58 17.57 -26.87
CA ASP A 638 26.37 16.17 -26.56
C ASP A 638 25.76 15.43 -27.77
N THR A 639 26.07 14.14 -27.91
CA THR A 639 25.48 13.29 -28.96
C THR A 639 24.08 12.79 -28.59
N GLU A 640 23.81 12.65 -27.30
CA GLU A 640 22.56 12.15 -26.71
C GLU A 640 22.20 12.99 -25.48
N CYS A 641 20.96 12.93 -25.02
CA CYS A 641 20.49 13.68 -23.85
C CYS A 641 20.82 15.18 -23.89
N ARG A 642 20.75 15.79 -25.09
CA ARG A 642 21.18 17.17 -25.37
C ARG A 642 20.38 18.24 -24.64
N ILE A 643 19.16 17.93 -24.21
CA ILE A 643 18.28 18.83 -23.49
C ILE A 643 17.46 18.02 -22.48
N ASP A 644 17.24 18.60 -21.31
CA ASP A 644 16.39 18.03 -20.26
C ASP A 644 15.31 19.05 -19.90
N SER A 645 14.05 18.61 -19.95
CA SER A 645 12.88 19.47 -19.73
C SER A 645 12.79 20.02 -18.31
N ILE A 646 13.30 19.30 -17.30
CA ILE A 646 13.06 19.70 -15.90
C ILE A 646 13.72 21.04 -15.58
N VAL A 647 14.93 21.25 -16.11
CA VAL A 647 15.71 22.47 -15.91
C VAL A 647 15.02 23.64 -16.58
N GLN A 648 14.50 23.44 -17.80
CA GLN A 648 13.86 24.52 -18.57
C GLN A 648 12.56 24.95 -17.87
N SER A 649 11.73 23.98 -17.48
CA SER A 649 10.49 24.25 -16.77
C SER A 649 10.76 24.99 -15.46
N TRP A 650 11.77 24.58 -14.69
CA TRP A 650 12.11 25.27 -13.43
C TRP A 650 12.78 26.62 -13.62
N GLY A 651 13.52 26.83 -14.71
CA GLY A 651 13.96 28.16 -15.11
C GLY A 651 12.77 29.11 -15.26
N VAL A 652 11.72 28.69 -15.96
CA VAL A 652 10.48 29.48 -16.11
C VAL A 652 9.69 29.60 -14.81
N ILE A 653 9.47 28.51 -14.07
CA ILE A 653 8.73 28.50 -12.80
C ILE A 653 9.39 29.43 -11.77
N SER A 654 10.72 29.52 -11.77
CA SER A 654 11.44 30.41 -10.86
C SER A 654 11.15 31.91 -11.09
N GLY A 655 10.64 32.27 -12.27
CA GLY A 655 10.43 33.66 -12.69
C GLY A 655 11.72 34.49 -12.82
N ALA A 656 12.90 33.84 -12.76
CA ALA A 656 14.19 34.52 -12.70
C ALA A 656 15.09 34.29 -13.92
N ALA A 657 14.80 33.28 -14.75
CA ALA A 657 15.48 33.03 -16.02
C ALA A 657 15.25 34.18 -17.01
N GLU A 658 16.30 34.60 -17.73
CA GLU A 658 16.30 35.75 -18.66
C GLU A 658 16.61 35.41 -20.13
#